data_AF-A0A9W6X9J1-F1
#
_entry.id   AF-A0A9W6X9J1-F1
#
_cell.length_a   1.000
_cell.length_b   1.000
_cell.length_c   1.000
_cell.angle_alpha   90.00
_cell.angle_beta   90.00
_cell.angle_gamma   90.00
#
_symmetry.space_group_name_H-M   'P 1'
#
loop_
_entity.id
_entity.type
_entity.pdbx_description
1 polymer ?
#
loop_
_entity_poly.entity_id
_entity_poly.type
_entity_poly.pdbx_seq_one_letter_code
_entity_poly.pdbx_strand_id
1 'polypeptide(L)'
;MTSVVPISEGVDELPLTQVISIRPDIAKRVAERRELQFAVKRAGQVLLDVLGPATVSRGCRLALERMATSGEVIELGFVEEIQRSRVLVNCAKVYGITQDVAAARVAELREAMATCATVTLASTPSVELLSLWSVVHDSVSDVITEEAAALAAQAIAAAPKVVEALDDVSENAKAIGKLLTTALATLATAVSPGLRQSVQQLADFGSPLAVHLTDELHRQLGAIRAALPAAEWAELRSRCSQSITAEWRSLGETARTISAQVAEDVKTVKLAASEVFDSPVAKTIIARGFTGLNGTLGHSRDAVEEALDAVRDGGVGGVFSSVAACLARSGFPPLLRVEIARDFFQTVGLFFTGLYVTVLNFFEQHHVVSTLSHFLHGLRVAYDVMAINILALVEKASENQALMTDIALSVLLTVISIVYISYLWFAISGRHLHRRADEVRQGHEARTWAALATEQKMRVKMFTFVITACLTVYLPLTRLCLDVVIAQATDQSISEDSNKTASASDLVLSRYRQDSSWTAIVVAAVVLLLTFTIPLPWLLVRAIVENRPTGSLENPLVTHDLDGEEVPFDDKVYARLVNRDPSQLRCPYRSLYAGFEQRWSYYKVLQLLVKLVLALVLVLSVDRTRGILSCVIYAVVVAVSTYGTPFNDPLNNAMEISGKVAALTTCIGGAIAAFVDMQQTRSRALEVVAVFVSVVHIVNLFVMLAVLLLGMRGARLFLKNLLGWITFSDTTRGLDDAMAKDVLPLWDIDKEIKHRVWQAFWRSLLLEIVHNSRVSKGNIEEATVVHRLETLEQAVVASGVHRVRSHWRGEENPYTSKLRKATQAALEGVDIFWDDASGARDGHLDSKSCFGKMYVVPYPFHCVVVYDDSKDEAIVRDDVGVQVQSKLAKLLFLNLTPTTIAKRTLRQKLRVLSSQETSIRFPFEREEKVTVDDGTITWTDGNGNTHQRTRRTTVSFICHYHDGIIHVATKGDANKRTMAEGFEVTMTYRDGYGNAVAPHTGKTHRIENRVAIMDPEHIGLTPAMEESDQLQTIFNQTREVWQSGLLELRAQHQEYRRALERKQLEANATLSDGFWYFVYNNPYISRQELEDHLHCREGNPQLKSLVHTHQSALDSLYRRIKFTQTHPAVAFWFVFWDDVFARNGEMRRLRKFKDDLDPRQPISICYHLKKRPELETWLRERNLLRTRRLFHPRLLDLLYIEMDKRLEAPISSSDAGGINYVSAKNVVLPINHNTKRIFVESIQSSG
;
A
#
# COMPACT_ATOMS: atom_id res chain seq x y z
N MET A 1 3.56 30.90 56.65
CA MET A 1 2.52 31.45 57.55
C MET A 1 1.82 30.26 58.19
N THR A 2 1.99 29.95 59.48
CA THR A 2 1.68 30.68 60.74
C THR A 2 0.20 30.60 61.14
N SER A 3 -0.04 30.07 62.35
CA SER A 3 -1.35 29.93 63.06
C SER A 3 -2.36 28.96 62.41
N VAL A 4 -3.31 28.34 63.14
CA VAL A 4 -3.76 28.60 64.54
C VAL A 4 -3.85 27.32 65.40
N VAL A 5 -3.81 27.51 66.72
CA VAL A 5 -3.98 26.59 67.89
C VAL A 5 -5.38 26.92 68.52
N PRO A 6 -5.94 26.34 69.64
CA PRO A 6 -5.75 25.10 70.44
C PRO A 6 -6.94 24.09 70.30
N ILE A 7 -7.05 22.99 71.07
CA ILE A 7 -7.82 22.75 72.35
C ILE A 7 -7.88 21.20 72.51
N SER A 8 -7.89 20.46 73.63
CA SER A 8 -7.82 20.58 75.13
C SER A 8 -7.07 19.31 75.62
N GLU A 9 -6.33 19.15 76.72
CA GLU A 9 -6.24 19.76 78.06
C GLU A 9 -7.09 19.08 79.16
N GLY A 10 -6.47 18.80 80.33
CA GLY A 10 -6.89 17.90 81.43
C GLY A 10 -5.73 16.95 81.85
N VAL A 11 -4.88 17.15 82.87
CA VAL A 11 -4.97 17.77 84.23
C VAL A 11 -5.76 16.86 85.21
N ASP A 12 -5.23 16.35 86.34
CA ASP A 12 -3.86 16.36 86.91
C ASP A 12 -3.55 14.98 87.61
N GLU A 13 -2.78 14.73 88.70
CA GLU A 13 -2.14 15.53 89.76
C GLU A 13 -0.82 14.87 90.31
N LEU A 14 -0.57 14.89 91.62
CA LEU A 14 0.71 14.67 92.34
C LEU A 14 0.50 13.73 93.58
N PRO A 15 1.51 13.33 94.43
CA PRO A 15 2.74 14.06 94.79
C PRO A 15 4.07 13.27 94.96
N LEU A 16 5.15 14.04 95.15
CA LEU A 16 6.51 13.60 95.50
C LEU A 16 6.75 13.49 97.01
N THR A 17 7.58 12.52 97.41
CA THR A 17 8.68 12.63 98.42
C THR A 17 9.49 11.33 98.41
N GLN A 18 10.80 11.22 98.60
CA GLN A 18 11.97 12.12 98.54
C GLN A 18 13.22 11.21 98.72
N VAL A 19 14.14 11.22 97.77
CA VAL A 19 15.60 10.93 97.87
C VAL A 19 16.11 9.80 98.79
N ILE A 20 16.68 8.75 98.17
CA ILE A 20 18.01 8.21 98.55
C ILE A 20 18.89 8.18 97.29
N SER A 21 20.15 8.60 97.40
CA SER A 21 21.06 8.76 96.26
C SER A 21 21.63 7.42 95.76
N ILE A 22 21.26 7.05 94.53
CA ILE A 22 21.96 6.01 93.74
C ILE A 22 22.80 6.72 92.67
N ARG A 23 24.07 6.30 92.49
CA ARG A 23 24.97 6.88 91.47
C ARG A 23 24.37 6.71 90.06
N PRO A 24 24.44 7.71 89.16
CA PRO A 24 23.81 7.65 87.84
C PRO A 24 24.30 6.48 86.97
N ASP A 25 25.57 6.08 87.10
CA ASP A 25 26.14 4.87 86.47
C ASP A 25 25.35 3.59 86.75
N ILE A 26 24.79 3.45 87.96
CA ILE A 26 24.07 2.24 88.38
C ILE A 26 22.66 2.25 87.81
N ALA A 27 21.97 3.40 87.85
CA ALA A 27 20.66 3.55 87.24
C ALA A 27 20.70 3.28 85.73
N LYS A 28 21.73 3.79 85.03
CA LYS A 28 21.91 3.57 83.58
C LYS A 28 22.12 2.10 83.23
N ARG A 29 23.02 1.40 83.93
CA ARG A 29 23.27 -0.04 83.71
C ARG A 29 22.05 -0.91 84.02
N VAL A 30 21.18 -0.50 84.94
CA VAL A 30 19.93 -1.20 85.24
C VAL A 30 18.86 -0.98 84.16
N ALA A 31 18.82 0.19 83.53
CA ALA A 31 17.97 0.45 82.36
C ALA A 31 18.44 -0.35 81.13
N GLU A 32 19.73 -0.23 80.76
CA GLU A 32 20.35 -0.95 79.63
C GLU A 32 20.14 -2.48 79.73
N ARG A 33 20.23 -3.03 80.95
CA ARG A 33 20.00 -4.48 81.18
C ARG A 33 18.53 -4.90 81.02
N ARG A 34 17.57 -4.02 81.29
CA ARG A 34 16.14 -4.26 81.06
C ARG A 34 15.78 -4.17 79.58
N GLU A 35 16.34 -3.18 78.87
CA GLU A 35 16.17 -3.03 77.43
C GLU A 35 16.72 -4.24 76.68
N LEU A 36 17.90 -4.74 77.07
CA LEU A 36 18.48 -5.97 76.53
C LEU A 36 17.56 -7.18 76.77
N GLN A 37 17.06 -7.38 77.99
CA GLN A 37 16.13 -8.47 78.28
C GLN A 37 14.82 -8.37 77.50
N PHE A 38 14.31 -7.16 77.24
CA PHE A 38 13.11 -6.97 76.42
C PHE A 38 13.36 -7.30 74.94
N ALA A 39 14.49 -6.84 74.38
CA ALA A 39 14.90 -7.16 73.02
C ALA A 39 15.06 -8.69 72.82
N VAL A 40 15.77 -9.36 73.74
CA VAL A 40 15.99 -10.81 73.70
C VAL A 40 14.68 -11.60 73.76
N LYS A 41 13.69 -11.14 74.55
CA LYS A 41 12.34 -11.73 74.55
C LYS A 41 11.62 -11.58 73.21
N ARG A 42 11.61 -10.36 72.62
CA ARG A 42 10.98 -10.14 71.29
C ARG A 42 11.63 -11.04 70.24
N ALA A 43 12.97 -11.12 70.22
CA ALA A 43 13.69 -11.98 69.29
C ALA A 43 13.38 -13.48 69.49
N GLY A 44 13.36 -13.97 70.74
CA GLY A 44 13.00 -15.35 71.04
C GLY A 44 11.57 -15.72 70.62
N GLN A 45 10.62 -14.79 70.81
CA GLN A 45 9.22 -14.97 70.38
C GLN A 45 9.12 -15.07 68.86
N VAL A 46 9.70 -14.12 68.11
CA VAL A 46 9.65 -14.13 66.64
C VAL A 46 10.43 -15.30 66.04
N LEU A 47 11.53 -15.76 66.68
CA LEU A 47 12.21 -17.00 66.31
C LEU A 47 11.27 -18.21 66.39
N LEU A 48 10.55 -18.40 67.50
CA LEU A 48 9.60 -19.51 67.63
C LEU A 48 8.47 -19.44 66.59
N ASP A 49 7.99 -18.23 66.28
CA ASP A 49 6.91 -17.99 65.31
C ASP A 49 7.32 -18.20 63.84
N VAL A 50 8.62 -18.08 63.52
CA VAL A 50 9.20 -18.40 62.20
C VAL A 50 9.61 -19.87 62.09
N LEU A 51 10.04 -20.49 63.20
CA LEU A 51 10.46 -21.90 63.25
C LEU A 51 9.26 -22.86 63.34
N GLY A 52 8.18 -22.50 64.03
CA GLY A 52 6.93 -23.25 64.09
C GLY A 52 7.11 -24.73 64.47
N PRO A 53 6.70 -25.69 63.61
CA PRO A 53 6.86 -27.13 63.86
C PRO A 53 8.23 -27.70 63.41
N ALA A 54 9.19 -26.89 62.99
CA ALA A 54 10.45 -27.36 62.41
C ALA A 54 11.30 -28.20 63.39
N THR A 55 12.05 -29.15 62.82
CA THR A 55 12.85 -30.16 63.53
C THR A 55 14.19 -29.61 64.02
N VAL A 56 14.15 -28.74 65.03
CA VAL A 56 15.28 -28.46 65.93
C VAL A 56 15.26 -29.43 67.11
N SER A 57 16.39 -29.58 67.82
CA SER A 57 16.50 -30.44 68.99
C SER A 57 15.60 -29.98 70.13
N ARG A 58 15.19 -30.92 71.00
CA ARG A 58 14.39 -30.61 72.19
C ARG A 58 15.14 -29.64 73.15
N GLY A 59 16.47 -29.66 73.15
CA GLY A 59 17.29 -28.70 73.89
C GLY A 59 17.20 -27.30 73.30
N CYS A 60 17.47 -27.17 71.99
CA CYS A 60 17.36 -25.91 71.25
C CYS A 60 15.97 -25.28 71.39
N ARG A 61 14.90 -26.07 71.24
CA ARG A 61 13.52 -25.59 71.39
C ARG A 61 13.23 -25.05 72.79
N LEU A 62 13.65 -25.77 73.84
CA LEU A 62 13.50 -25.31 75.22
C LEU A 62 14.35 -24.05 75.51
N ALA A 63 15.52 -23.91 74.90
CA ALA A 63 16.35 -22.70 75.02
C ALA A 63 15.67 -21.48 74.35
N LEU A 64 15.06 -21.66 73.17
CA LEU A 64 14.27 -20.63 72.50
C LEU A 64 13.00 -20.26 73.29
N GLU A 65 12.32 -21.24 73.90
CA GLU A 65 11.17 -21.00 74.78
C GLU A 65 11.56 -20.21 76.05
N ARG A 66 12.76 -20.42 76.61
CA ARG A 66 13.31 -19.56 77.66
C ARG A 66 13.68 -18.17 77.14
N MET A 67 14.36 -18.07 76.00
CA MET A 67 14.68 -16.79 75.37
C MET A 67 13.42 -15.92 75.20
N ALA A 68 12.33 -16.50 74.70
CA ALA A 68 11.03 -15.85 74.51
C ALA A 68 10.31 -15.43 75.81
N THR A 69 10.50 -16.17 76.91
CA THR A 69 9.73 -16.00 78.16
C THR A 69 10.52 -15.32 79.27
N SER A 70 11.74 -15.77 79.57
CA SER A 70 12.61 -15.23 80.61
C SER A 70 13.56 -14.13 80.10
N GLY A 71 13.89 -14.12 78.80
CA GLY A 71 14.92 -13.23 78.23
C GLY A 71 16.34 -13.74 78.48
N GLU A 72 16.49 -15.04 78.69
CA GLU A 72 17.77 -15.75 78.78
C GLU A 72 18.40 -15.87 77.37
N VAL A 73 19.70 -15.65 77.27
CA VAL A 73 20.42 -15.75 75.98
C VAL A 73 20.63 -17.21 75.64
N ILE A 74 20.33 -17.60 74.40
CA ILE A 74 20.52 -18.95 73.89
C ILE A 74 22.01 -19.33 73.82
N GLU A 75 22.36 -20.54 74.28
CA GLU A 75 23.74 -21.03 74.28
C GLU A 75 24.29 -21.19 72.85
N LEU A 76 25.57 -20.87 72.66
CA LEU A 76 26.23 -20.87 71.34
C LEU A 76 26.11 -22.21 70.59
N GLY A 77 26.09 -23.34 71.30
CA GLY A 77 25.90 -24.67 70.69
C GLY A 77 24.56 -24.85 69.99
N PHE A 78 23.50 -24.19 70.46
CA PHE A 78 22.19 -24.19 69.78
C PHE A 78 22.14 -23.17 68.64
N VAL A 79 22.92 -22.08 68.70
CA VAL A 79 23.12 -21.17 67.57
C VAL A 79 23.79 -21.90 66.39
N GLU A 80 24.82 -22.71 66.66
CA GLU A 80 25.43 -23.58 65.65
C GLU A 80 24.44 -24.64 65.13
N GLU A 81 23.52 -25.15 65.95
CA GLU A 81 22.47 -26.09 65.52
C GLU A 81 21.51 -25.44 64.52
N ILE A 82 21.06 -24.21 64.79
CA ILE A 82 20.21 -23.42 63.90
C ILE A 82 20.93 -23.13 62.57
N GLN A 83 22.23 -22.82 62.61
CA GLN A 83 23.04 -22.59 61.41
C GLN A 83 23.24 -23.87 60.59
N ARG A 84 23.69 -24.97 61.21
CA ARG A 84 23.98 -26.25 60.51
C ARG A 84 22.73 -26.91 59.93
N SER A 85 21.59 -26.79 60.61
CA SER A 85 20.32 -27.35 60.14
C SER A 85 19.71 -26.61 58.94
N ARG A 86 20.18 -25.37 58.66
CA ARG A 86 19.62 -24.45 57.64
C ARG A 86 18.09 -24.25 57.75
N VAL A 87 17.52 -24.50 58.93
CA VAL A 87 16.07 -24.52 59.14
C VAL A 87 15.42 -23.17 58.81
N LEU A 88 16.08 -22.04 59.11
CA LEU A 88 15.56 -20.71 58.77
C LEU A 88 15.41 -20.51 57.24
N VAL A 89 16.41 -20.92 56.44
CA VAL A 89 16.36 -20.85 54.97
C VAL A 89 15.28 -21.79 54.41
N ASN A 90 15.13 -22.98 55.00
CA ASN A 90 14.09 -23.92 54.60
C ASN A 90 12.68 -23.42 54.97
N CYS A 91 12.49 -22.82 56.15
CA CYS A 91 11.24 -22.16 56.54
C CYS A 91 10.89 -21.01 55.60
N ALA A 92 11.86 -20.21 55.14
CA ALA A 92 11.60 -19.19 54.13
C ALA A 92 11.11 -19.79 52.79
N LYS A 93 11.73 -20.88 52.30
CA LYS A 93 11.39 -21.48 51.01
C LYS A 93 10.13 -22.37 51.01
N VAL A 94 9.79 -23.02 52.14
CA VAL A 94 8.62 -23.92 52.23
C VAL A 94 7.28 -23.17 52.22
N TYR A 95 7.24 -21.90 52.65
CA TYR A 95 6.01 -21.09 52.66
C TYR A 95 5.65 -20.43 51.31
N GLY A 96 6.35 -20.78 50.22
CA GLY A 96 6.13 -20.29 48.84
C GLY A 96 4.80 -20.66 48.17
N ILE A 97 3.74 -20.90 48.94
CA ILE A 97 2.36 -21.14 48.50
C ILE A 97 1.41 -20.02 48.99
N THR A 98 1.83 -19.20 49.95
CA THR A 98 1.08 -18.01 50.44
C THR A 98 2.04 -16.84 50.70
N GLN A 99 2.31 -16.04 49.67
CA GLN A 99 3.46 -15.12 49.64
C GLN A 99 3.39 -13.95 50.66
N ASP A 100 2.21 -13.43 51.01
CA ASP A 100 2.09 -12.15 51.73
C ASP A 100 2.52 -12.18 53.22
N VAL A 101 2.42 -13.34 53.89
CA VAL A 101 2.60 -13.43 55.36
C VAL A 101 4.02 -13.85 55.75
N ALA A 102 4.72 -14.62 54.91
CA ALA A 102 6.04 -15.15 55.23
C ALA A 102 7.12 -14.06 55.25
N ALA A 103 7.21 -13.27 54.19
CA ALA A 103 8.22 -12.20 54.06
C ALA A 103 8.13 -11.17 55.21
N ALA A 104 6.92 -10.83 55.65
CA ALA A 104 6.70 -9.91 56.76
C ALA A 104 7.26 -10.44 58.10
N ARG A 105 7.03 -11.72 58.42
CA ARG A 105 7.56 -12.37 59.64
C ARG A 105 9.08 -12.52 59.60
N VAL A 106 9.64 -12.82 58.43
CA VAL A 106 11.09 -12.93 58.23
C VAL A 106 11.80 -11.57 58.33
N ALA A 107 11.16 -10.49 57.84
CA ALA A 107 11.65 -9.13 58.04
C ALA A 107 11.58 -8.70 59.52
N GLU A 108 10.49 -9.01 60.23
CA GLU A 108 10.38 -8.74 61.67
C GLU A 108 11.44 -9.50 62.50
N LEU A 109 11.75 -10.75 62.14
CA LEU A 109 12.83 -11.52 62.77
C LEU A 109 14.18 -10.80 62.65
N ARG A 110 14.49 -10.30 61.45
CA ARG A 110 15.72 -9.53 61.18
C ARG A 110 15.75 -8.21 61.97
N GLU A 111 14.63 -7.51 62.11
CA GLU A 111 14.49 -6.29 62.92
C GLU A 111 14.70 -6.58 64.43
N ALA A 112 14.03 -7.60 64.97
CA ALA A 112 14.14 -7.98 66.38
C ALA A 112 15.57 -8.43 66.75
N MET A 113 16.22 -9.20 65.87
CA MET A 113 17.61 -9.59 66.06
C MET A 113 18.59 -8.42 65.93
N ALA A 114 18.38 -7.48 65.00
CA ALA A 114 19.20 -6.27 64.89
C ALA A 114 19.04 -5.36 66.13
N THR A 115 17.83 -5.30 66.70
CA THR A 115 17.56 -4.63 67.98
C THR A 115 18.35 -5.28 69.12
N CYS A 116 18.43 -6.62 69.18
CA CYS A 116 19.28 -7.31 70.15
C CYS A 116 20.77 -6.98 69.95
N ALA A 117 21.29 -7.05 68.73
CA ALA A 117 22.69 -6.79 68.44
C ALA A 117 23.10 -5.35 68.81
N THR A 118 22.27 -4.36 68.49
CA THR A 118 22.56 -2.93 68.76
C THR A 118 22.53 -2.59 70.26
N VAL A 119 21.57 -3.11 71.03
CA VAL A 119 21.52 -2.93 72.50
C VAL A 119 22.68 -3.66 73.20
N THR A 120 23.04 -4.85 72.71
CA THR A 120 24.20 -5.62 73.18
C THR A 120 25.51 -4.87 72.94
N LEU A 121 25.71 -4.28 71.75
CA LEU A 121 26.88 -3.46 71.41
C LEU A 121 26.98 -2.15 72.18
N ALA A 122 25.88 -1.64 72.74
CA ALA A 122 25.86 -0.42 73.55
C ALA A 122 26.31 -0.64 75.01
N SER A 123 26.31 -1.87 75.50
CA SER A 123 26.49 -2.22 76.92
C SER A 123 27.68 -3.16 77.15
N THR A 124 27.55 -4.43 76.76
CA THR A 124 28.63 -5.44 76.74
C THR A 124 28.35 -6.50 75.67
N PRO A 125 29.30 -6.80 74.76
CA PRO A 125 29.09 -7.75 73.66
C PRO A 125 28.90 -9.20 74.16
N SER A 126 27.67 -9.71 74.12
CA SER A 126 27.39 -11.16 74.08
C SER A 126 27.74 -11.68 72.70
N VAL A 127 28.62 -12.68 72.63
CA VAL A 127 29.04 -13.32 71.38
C VAL A 127 27.87 -14.12 70.80
N GLU A 128 27.08 -14.75 71.66
CA GLU A 128 25.95 -15.61 71.32
C GLU A 128 24.86 -14.85 70.55
N LEU A 129 24.50 -13.64 71.01
CA LEU A 129 23.52 -12.79 70.32
C LEU A 129 24.05 -12.24 68.99
N LEU A 130 25.36 -11.97 68.90
CA LEU A 130 25.99 -11.49 67.66
C LEU A 130 26.14 -12.63 66.63
N SER A 131 26.50 -13.84 67.06
CA SER A 131 26.50 -15.04 66.22
C SER A 131 25.09 -15.40 65.74
N LEU A 132 24.08 -15.36 66.62
CA LEU A 132 22.69 -15.60 66.23
C LEU A 132 22.18 -14.51 65.27
N TRP A 133 22.58 -13.25 65.47
CA TRP A 133 22.27 -12.17 64.54
C TRP A 133 22.91 -12.42 63.16
N SER A 134 24.17 -12.86 63.08
CA SER A 134 24.80 -13.25 61.81
C SER A 134 24.03 -14.39 61.14
N VAL A 135 23.77 -15.49 61.84
CA VAL A 135 23.06 -16.66 61.30
C VAL A 135 21.67 -16.28 60.75
N VAL A 136 20.94 -15.39 61.43
CA VAL A 136 19.67 -14.83 60.93
C VAL A 136 19.89 -13.88 59.76
N HIS A 137 20.88 -12.98 59.83
CA HIS A 137 21.18 -12.01 58.78
C HIS A 137 21.55 -12.68 57.46
N ASP A 138 22.42 -13.70 57.50
CA ASP A 138 22.86 -14.49 56.35
C ASP A 138 21.67 -15.25 55.75
N SER A 139 20.96 -16.02 56.58
CA SER A 139 19.79 -16.82 56.17
C SER A 139 18.67 -16.00 55.52
N VAL A 140 18.53 -14.73 55.92
CA VAL A 140 17.52 -13.81 55.38
C VAL A 140 18.04 -13.05 54.16
N SER A 141 19.33 -12.74 54.08
CA SER A 141 19.91 -12.01 52.95
C SER A 141 19.95 -12.87 51.69
N ASP A 142 20.35 -14.15 51.78
CA ASP A 142 20.36 -15.09 50.65
C ASP A 142 18.98 -15.15 49.95
N VAL A 143 17.92 -15.38 50.74
CA VAL A 143 16.54 -15.48 50.26
C VAL A 143 16.12 -14.19 49.53
N ILE A 144 16.36 -13.05 50.15
CA ILE A 144 15.95 -11.76 49.60
C ILE A 144 16.77 -11.40 48.36
N THR A 145 18.03 -11.84 48.21
CA THR A 145 18.78 -11.60 46.97
C THR A 145 18.24 -12.35 45.74
N GLU A 146 17.64 -13.54 45.90
CA GLU A 146 16.93 -14.22 44.79
C GLU A 146 15.63 -13.47 44.42
N GLU A 147 14.81 -13.09 45.40
CA GLU A 147 13.53 -12.39 45.13
C GLU A 147 13.72 -10.95 44.65
N ALA A 148 14.66 -10.20 45.23
CA ALA A 148 14.94 -8.81 44.84
C ALA A 148 15.51 -8.70 43.41
N ALA A 149 16.29 -9.69 42.95
CA ALA A 149 16.74 -9.74 41.56
C ALA A 149 15.56 -9.93 40.59
N ALA A 150 14.59 -10.78 40.94
CA ALA A 150 13.39 -10.99 40.14
C ALA A 150 12.44 -9.77 40.15
N LEU A 151 12.25 -9.15 41.32
CA LEU A 151 11.42 -7.95 41.47
C LEU A 151 12.04 -6.71 40.81
N ALA A 152 13.36 -6.51 40.90
CA ALA A 152 14.05 -5.40 40.21
C ALA A 152 13.90 -5.51 38.69
N ALA A 153 14.01 -6.72 38.13
CA ALA A 153 13.81 -6.97 36.71
C ALA A 153 12.38 -6.63 36.22
N GLN A 154 11.38 -6.68 37.10
CA GLN A 154 10.01 -6.25 36.79
C GLN A 154 9.81 -4.74 37.04
N ALA A 155 10.33 -4.20 38.15
CA ALA A 155 10.15 -2.80 38.55
C ALA A 155 10.83 -1.80 37.58
N ILE A 156 12.00 -2.14 37.03
CA ILE A 156 12.74 -1.32 36.05
C ILE A 156 11.92 -1.06 34.77
N ALA A 157 10.96 -1.93 34.44
CA ALA A 157 10.09 -1.75 33.27
C ALA A 157 8.88 -0.81 33.50
N ALA A 158 8.59 -0.41 34.76
CA ALA A 158 7.25 0.06 35.14
C ALA A 158 7.14 1.53 35.61
N ALA A 159 8.14 2.11 36.28
CA ALA A 159 7.97 3.43 36.92
C ALA A 159 9.26 4.29 37.04
N PRO A 160 9.27 5.56 36.57
CA PRO A 160 10.40 6.47 36.76
C PRO A 160 10.70 6.82 38.24
N LYS A 161 9.70 6.73 39.13
CA LYS A 161 9.83 7.08 40.56
C LYS A 161 10.80 6.20 41.36
N VAL A 162 11.25 5.08 40.79
CA VAL A 162 12.26 4.21 41.42
C VAL A 162 13.66 4.86 41.39
N VAL A 163 13.91 5.81 40.47
CA VAL A 163 15.23 6.44 40.31
C VAL A 163 15.56 7.38 41.47
N GLU A 164 14.64 8.27 41.86
CA GLU A 164 14.85 9.21 42.98
C GLU A 164 15.20 8.48 44.30
N ALA A 165 14.56 7.33 44.55
CA ALA A 165 14.81 6.52 45.74
C ALA A 165 16.17 5.80 45.75
N LEU A 166 16.83 5.64 44.59
CA LEU A 166 18.16 5.04 44.49
C LEU A 166 19.29 6.06 44.66
N ASP A 167 19.07 7.31 44.26
CA ASP A 167 20.06 8.39 44.44
C ASP A 167 20.28 8.73 45.93
N ASP A 168 19.21 8.80 46.73
CA ASP A 168 19.30 9.01 48.19
C ASP A 168 20.13 7.91 48.90
N VAL A 169 20.00 6.65 48.44
CA VAL A 169 20.78 5.51 48.96
C VAL A 169 22.26 5.64 48.59
N SER A 170 22.56 6.10 47.38
CA SER A 170 23.93 6.36 46.92
C SER A 170 24.64 7.42 47.78
N GLU A 171 23.96 8.52 48.14
CA GLU A 171 24.54 9.56 48.98
C GLU A 171 24.77 9.12 50.44
N ASN A 172 23.87 8.32 51.03
CA ASN A 172 24.12 7.79 52.38
C ASN A 172 25.27 6.77 52.40
N ALA A 173 25.41 5.94 51.36
CA ALA A 173 26.54 5.04 51.19
C ALA A 173 27.88 5.81 51.10
N LYS A 174 27.92 6.91 50.33
CA LYS A 174 29.09 7.83 50.27
C LYS A 174 29.42 8.44 51.63
N ALA A 175 28.41 8.86 52.40
CA ALA A 175 28.62 9.41 53.74
C ALA A 175 29.23 8.38 54.72
N ILE A 176 28.75 7.13 54.68
CA ILE A 176 29.32 6.02 55.46
C ILE A 176 30.77 5.75 55.05
N GLY A 177 31.05 5.67 53.73
CA GLY A 177 32.41 5.47 53.21
C GLY A 177 33.39 6.57 53.64
N LYS A 178 32.97 7.84 53.63
CA LYS A 178 33.79 8.98 54.07
C LYS A 178 34.17 8.85 55.55
N LEU A 179 33.22 8.53 56.43
CA LEU A 179 33.48 8.32 57.87
C LEU A 179 34.42 7.12 58.13
N LEU A 180 34.23 6.01 57.40
CA LEU A 180 35.13 4.85 57.48
C LEU A 180 36.54 5.17 56.95
N THR A 181 36.66 6.00 55.90
CA THR A 181 37.95 6.45 55.35
C THR A 181 38.75 7.25 56.41
N THR A 182 38.09 8.17 57.12
CA THR A 182 38.69 8.93 58.23
C THR A 182 39.22 8.00 59.33
N ALA A 183 38.47 6.96 59.71
CA ALA A 183 38.93 5.96 60.68
C ALA A 183 40.17 5.20 60.18
N LEU A 184 40.10 4.67 58.95
CA LEU A 184 41.16 3.84 58.36
C LEU A 184 42.46 4.62 58.11
N ALA A 185 42.41 5.94 57.95
CA ALA A 185 43.60 6.79 57.85
C ALA A 185 44.48 6.71 59.12
N THR A 186 43.88 6.56 60.30
CA THR A 186 44.61 6.40 61.57
C THR A 186 45.16 4.98 61.78
N LEU A 187 44.54 3.98 61.14
CA LEU A 187 44.86 2.55 61.26
C LEU A 187 45.82 2.06 60.15
N ALA A 188 46.65 2.97 59.63
CA ALA A 188 47.34 2.83 58.34
C ALA A 188 48.30 1.62 58.20
N THR A 189 48.72 0.98 59.31
CA THR A 189 49.56 -0.23 59.33
C THR A 189 48.79 -1.52 59.61
N ALA A 190 47.55 -1.44 60.10
CA ALA A 190 46.76 -2.60 60.55
C ALA A 190 45.80 -3.17 59.50
N VAL A 191 45.51 -2.40 58.44
CA VAL A 191 44.40 -2.70 57.51
C VAL A 191 44.88 -2.84 56.06
N SER A 192 44.36 -3.86 55.35
CA SER A 192 44.80 -4.23 54.00
C SER A 192 44.62 -3.10 52.96
N PRO A 193 45.45 -3.04 51.89
CA PRO A 193 45.28 -2.07 50.81
C PRO A 193 43.92 -2.20 50.10
N GLY A 194 43.44 -3.43 49.91
CA GLY A 194 42.16 -3.71 49.25
C GLY A 194 40.96 -3.16 50.01
N LEU A 195 40.87 -3.38 51.34
CA LEU A 195 39.80 -2.79 52.14
C LEU A 195 39.86 -1.27 52.12
N ARG A 196 41.06 -0.68 52.17
CA ARG A 196 41.25 0.78 52.10
C ARG A 196 40.77 1.35 50.75
N GLN A 197 41.09 0.68 49.64
CA GLN A 197 40.65 1.06 48.30
C GLN A 197 39.12 0.91 48.13
N SER A 198 38.51 -0.16 48.62
CA SER A 198 37.06 -0.36 48.50
C SER A 198 36.25 0.53 49.46
N VAL A 199 36.79 0.91 50.62
CA VAL A 199 36.17 1.95 51.47
C VAL A 199 36.28 3.34 50.81
N GLN A 200 37.36 3.63 50.10
CA GLN A 200 37.46 4.86 49.27
C GLN A 200 36.45 4.82 48.11
N GLN A 201 36.26 3.69 47.44
CA GLN A 201 35.23 3.53 46.39
C GLN A 201 33.79 3.65 46.95
N LEU A 202 33.55 3.18 48.17
CA LEU A 202 32.31 3.44 48.90
C LEU A 202 32.14 4.95 49.18
N ALA A 203 33.21 5.64 49.61
CA ALA A 203 33.21 7.07 49.93
C ALA A 203 32.93 7.96 48.70
N ASP A 204 33.52 7.64 47.56
CA ASP A 204 33.47 8.46 46.34
C ASP A 204 32.23 8.14 45.47
N PHE A 205 31.88 6.86 45.35
CA PHE A 205 30.87 6.38 44.39
C PHE A 205 29.68 5.66 45.04
N GLY A 206 29.64 5.50 46.36
CA GLY A 206 28.59 4.73 47.05
C GLY A 206 28.65 3.22 46.76
N SER A 207 29.76 2.73 46.21
CA SER A 207 29.90 1.34 45.76
C SER A 207 30.02 0.37 46.94
N PRO A 208 29.25 -0.73 46.97
CA PRO A 208 29.24 -1.66 48.10
C PRO A 208 30.56 -2.43 48.26
N LEU A 209 30.90 -2.76 49.50
CA LEU A 209 32.07 -3.55 49.86
C LEU A 209 31.89 -5.02 49.47
N ALA A 210 32.94 -5.62 48.89
CA ALA A 210 32.96 -7.06 48.64
C ALA A 210 33.01 -7.85 49.97
N VAL A 211 32.23 -8.93 50.08
CA VAL A 211 31.98 -9.67 51.34
C VAL A 211 33.26 -9.96 52.16
N HIS A 212 34.31 -10.50 51.52
CA HIS A 212 35.57 -10.82 52.19
C HIS A 212 36.34 -9.61 52.77
N LEU A 213 36.04 -8.40 52.30
CA LEU A 213 36.55 -7.14 52.86
C LEU A 213 35.65 -6.65 54.01
N THR A 214 34.35 -6.93 53.96
CA THR A 214 33.41 -6.70 55.07
C THR A 214 33.82 -7.52 56.31
N ASP A 215 34.27 -8.77 56.14
CA ASP A 215 34.79 -9.61 57.23
C ASP A 215 36.07 -9.07 57.87
N GLU A 216 36.90 -8.37 57.09
CA GLU A 216 38.07 -7.65 57.60
C GLU A 216 37.63 -6.38 58.35
N LEU A 217 36.73 -5.59 57.76
CA LEU A 217 36.17 -4.39 58.40
C LEU A 217 35.50 -4.72 59.75
N HIS A 218 34.80 -5.86 59.84
CA HIS A 218 34.16 -6.33 61.07
C HIS A 218 35.17 -6.73 62.15
N ARG A 219 36.31 -7.33 61.77
CA ARG A 219 37.41 -7.63 62.71
C ARG A 219 38.15 -6.37 63.17
N GLN A 220 38.26 -5.36 62.32
CA GLN A 220 38.86 -4.06 62.65
C GLN A 220 37.90 -3.10 63.37
N LEU A 221 36.62 -3.46 63.54
CA LEU A 221 35.56 -2.57 64.03
C LEU A 221 35.82 -2.02 65.45
N GLY A 222 36.48 -2.80 66.31
CA GLY A 222 36.94 -2.37 67.64
C GLY A 222 38.06 -1.32 67.59
N ALA A 223 38.97 -1.41 66.61
CA ALA A 223 40.01 -0.41 66.38
C ALA A 223 39.42 0.87 65.75
N ILE A 224 38.49 0.72 64.80
CA ILE A 224 37.72 1.82 64.20
C ILE A 224 36.92 2.59 65.27
N ARG A 225 36.33 1.89 66.25
CA ARG A 225 35.66 2.52 67.40
C ARG A 225 36.58 3.39 68.25
N ALA A 226 37.85 3.00 68.41
CA ALA A 226 38.85 3.72 69.18
C ALA A 226 39.50 4.87 68.39
N ALA A 227 39.57 4.73 67.05
CA ALA A 227 40.05 5.75 66.13
C ALA A 227 39.09 6.94 65.98
N LEU A 228 37.78 6.70 65.92
CA LEU A 228 36.80 7.73 65.63
C LEU A 228 36.40 8.57 66.85
N PRO A 229 36.33 9.91 66.72
CA PRO A 229 35.71 10.79 67.69
C PRO A 229 34.29 10.33 68.10
N ALA A 230 33.90 10.60 69.34
CA ALA A 230 32.62 10.13 69.87
C ALA A 230 31.39 10.59 69.08
N ALA A 231 31.47 11.78 68.45
CA ALA A 231 30.43 12.30 67.56
C ALA A 231 30.40 11.57 66.21
N GLU A 232 31.55 11.38 65.55
CA GLU A 232 31.64 10.68 64.26
C GLU A 232 31.23 9.20 64.37
N TRP A 233 31.55 8.55 65.49
CA TRP A 233 31.04 7.19 65.77
C TRP A 233 29.54 7.14 66.07
N ALA A 234 28.93 8.24 66.56
CA ALA A 234 27.48 8.32 66.70
C ALA A 234 26.80 8.51 65.34
N GLU A 235 27.36 9.39 64.49
CA GLU A 235 26.89 9.65 63.12
C GLU A 235 27.00 8.40 62.23
N LEU A 236 28.15 7.70 62.25
CA LEU A 236 28.34 6.44 61.52
C LEU A 236 27.28 5.40 61.90
N ARG A 237 27.03 5.24 63.21
CA ARG A 237 26.01 4.31 63.72
C ARG A 237 24.60 4.71 63.30
N SER A 238 24.29 6.02 63.30
CA SER A 238 23.01 6.56 62.82
C SER A 238 22.79 6.22 61.35
N ARG A 239 23.76 6.52 60.48
CA ARG A 239 23.67 6.29 59.03
C ARG A 239 23.55 4.82 58.65
N CYS A 240 24.35 3.95 59.30
CA CYS A 240 24.24 2.50 59.13
C CYS A 240 22.89 1.95 59.62
N SER A 241 22.29 2.54 60.66
CA SER A 241 20.95 2.17 61.13
C SER A 241 19.84 2.62 60.18
N GLN A 242 19.97 3.81 59.58
CA GLN A 242 18.96 4.38 58.69
C GLN A 242 18.82 3.59 57.39
N SER A 243 19.94 3.29 56.71
CA SER A 243 19.97 2.48 55.47
C SER A 243 19.19 1.17 55.62
N ILE A 244 19.59 0.33 56.59
CA ILE A 244 19.04 -1.01 56.81
C ILE A 244 17.54 -0.99 57.18
N THR A 245 16.99 0.13 57.64
CA THR A 245 15.61 0.19 58.17
C THR A 245 14.66 1.01 57.28
N ALA A 246 15.16 1.87 56.40
CA ALA A 246 14.36 2.63 55.44
C ALA A 246 14.16 1.86 54.13
N GLU A 247 15.25 1.37 53.53
CA GLU A 247 15.27 0.71 52.21
C GLU A 247 14.33 -0.50 52.14
N TRP A 248 14.41 -1.38 53.14
CA TRP A 248 13.59 -2.59 53.20
C TRP A 248 12.11 -2.31 53.49
N ARG A 249 11.82 -1.20 54.17
CA ARG A 249 10.42 -0.81 54.46
C ARG A 249 9.77 -0.23 53.21
N SER A 250 10.42 0.68 52.49
CA SER A 250 9.89 1.23 51.23
C SER A 250 9.74 0.19 50.12
N LEU A 251 10.70 -0.75 50.00
CA LEU A 251 10.59 -1.90 49.09
C LEU A 251 9.38 -2.79 49.41
N GLY A 252 9.22 -3.20 50.68
CA GLY A 252 8.10 -4.05 51.10
C GLY A 252 6.73 -3.35 51.00
N GLU A 253 6.68 -2.04 51.18
CA GLU A 253 5.45 -1.24 51.04
C GLU A 253 5.07 -1.09 49.56
N THR A 254 6.04 -0.74 48.70
CA THR A 254 5.86 -0.65 47.24
C THR A 254 5.45 -1.99 46.63
N ALA A 255 6.04 -3.10 47.08
CA ALA A 255 5.68 -4.44 46.65
C ALA A 255 4.21 -4.79 46.98
N ARG A 256 3.69 -4.39 48.15
CA ARG A 256 2.26 -4.54 48.47
C ARG A 256 1.38 -3.70 47.56
N THR A 257 1.74 -2.45 47.28
CA THR A 257 0.95 -1.58 46.38
C THR A 257 0.84 -2.17 44.98
N ILE A 258 1.95 -2.66 44.43
CA ILE A 258 1.99 -3.30 43.11
C ILE A 258 1.20 -4.62 43.12
N SER A 259 1.40 -5.47 44.14
CA SER A 259 0.67 -6.75 44.28
C SER A 259 -0.84 -6.56 44.36
N ALA A 260 -1.29 -5.59 45.17
CA ALA A 260 -2.71 -5.25 45.31
C ALA A 260 -3.32 -4.75 43.97
N GLN A 261 -2.64 -3.83 43.29
CA GLN A 261 -3.09 -3.31 42.00
C GLN A 261 -3.19 -4.45 40.95
N VAL A 262 -2.14 -5.27 40.81
CA VAL A 262 -2.15 -6.40 39.85
C VAL A 262 -3.23 -7.43 40.20
N ALA A 263 -3.50 -7.69 41.48
CA ALA A 263 -4.58 -8.59 41.90
C ALA A 263 -5.98 -8.04 41.55
N GLU A 264 -6.19 -6.72 41.67
CA GLU A 264 -7.44 -6.04 41.34
C GLU A 264 -7.63 -5.90 39.81
N ASP A 265 -6.57 -5.60 39.06
CA ASP A 265 -6.55 -5.57 37.59
C ASP A 265 -6.84 -6.97 37.01
N VAL A 266 -6.18 -8.02 37.50
CA VAL A 266 -6.45 -9.42 37.09
C VAL A 266 -7.88 -9.85 37.45
N LYS A 267 -8.47 -9.31 38.52
CA LYS A 267 -9.85 -9.60 38.94
C LYS A 267 -10.87 -8.87 38.06
N THR A 268 -10.62 -7.61 37.70
CA THR A 268 -11.50 -6.84 36.80
C THR A 268 -11.45 -7.38 35.36
N VAL A 269 -10.27 -7.72 34.82
CA VAL A 269 -10.14 -8.38 33.50
C VAL A 269 -10.89 -9.72 33.48
N LYS A 270 -10.79 -10.54 34.53
CA LYS A 270 -11.56 -11.80 34.64
C LYS A 270 -13.07 -11.58 34.70
N LEU A 271 -13.54 -10.50 35.34
CA LEU A 271 -14.96 -10.15 35.39
C LEU A 271 -15.45 -9.72 34.00
N ALA A 272 -14.78 -8.76 33.37
CA ALA A 272 -15.11 -8.24 32.03
C ALA A 272 -15.09 -9.35 30.97
N ALA A 273 -14.09 -10.24 31.00
CA ALA A 273 -14.05 -11.39 30.11
C ALA A 273 -15.28 -12.31 30.29
N SER A 274 -15.80 -12.47 31.51
CA SER A 274 -17.01 -13.28 31.74
C SER A 274 -18.28 -12.64 31.13
N GLU A 275 -18.41 -11.32 31.22
CA GLU A 275 -19.52 -10.57 30.59
C GLU A 275 -19.44 -10.61 29.05
N VAL A 276 -18.23 -10.63 28.49
CA VAL A 276 -17.99 -10.79 27.04
C VAL A 276 -18.46 -12.15 26.53
N PHE A 277 -18.15 -13.26 27.23
CA PHE A 277 -18.58 -14.59 26.80
C PHE A 277 -20.09 -14.82 26.97
N ASP A 278 -20.74 -14.20 27.97
CA ASP A 278 -22.16 -14.42 28.30
C ASP A 278 -23.10 -13.26 27.91
N SER A 279 -22.65 -12.37 27.01
CA SER A 279 -23.28 -11.09 26.68
C SER A 279 -24.81 -11.15 26.44
N PRO A 280 -25.61 -10.28 27.10
CA PRO A 280 -27.05 -10.19 26.83
C PRO A 280 -27.33 -9.66 25.41
N VAL A 281 -26.44 -8.85 24.83
CA VAL A 281 -26.60 -8.34 23.46
C VAL A 281 -26.56 -9.50 22.45
N ALA A 282 -25.62 -10.43 22.61
CA ALA A 282 -25.55 -11.65 21.79
C ALA A 282 -26.87 -12.43 21.84
N LYS A 283 -27.40 -12.66 23.04
CA LYS A 283 -28.68 -13.34 23.28
C LYS A 283 -29.86 -12.63 22.58
N THR A 284 -29.88 -11.29 22.55
CA THR A 284 -30.91 -10.54 21.80
C THR A 284 -30.77 -10.59 20.27
N ILE A 285 -29.56 -10.77 19.73
CA ILE A 285 -29.35 -11.00 18.29
C ILE A 285 -29.83 -12.39 17.91
N ILE A 286 -29.39 -13.43 18.63
CA ILE A 286 -29.77 -14.82 18.37
C ILE A 286 -31.30 -14.96 18.31
N ALA A 287 -32.03 -14.20 19.14
CA ALA A 287 -33.50 -14.22 19.16
C ALA A 287 -34.20 -13.36 18.09
N ARG A 288 -33.60 -12.25 17.60
CA ARG A 288 -34.32 -11.20 16.80
C ARG A 288 -33.48 -10.47 15.74
N GLY A 289 -32.26 -10.91 15.43
CA GLY A 289 -31.25 -10.12 14.69
C GLY A 289 -31.20 -10.26 13.16
N PHE A 290 -32.12 -11.00 12.53
CA PHE A 290 -31.98 -11.47 11.14
C PHE A 290 -33.22 -11.28 10.25
N THR A 291 -34.30 -10.72 10.80
CA THR A 291 -35.55 -10.51 10.06
C THR A 291 -35.35 -9.51 8.92
N GLY A 292 -35.66 -9.89 7.69
CA GLY A 292 -35.59 -9.00 6.52
C GLY A 292 -34.29 -9.09 5.69
N LEU A 293 -33.30 -9.88 6.10
CA LEU A 293 -32.06 -10.10 5.33
C LEU A 293 -32.24 -11.13 4.18
N ASN A 294 -33.30 -10.97 3.41
CA ASN A 294 -33.68 -11.83 2.28
C ASN A 294 -33.15 -11.26 0.95
N GLY A 295 -33.39 -11.95 -0.18
CA GLY A 295 -33.12 -11.40 -1.51
C GLY A 295 -31.64 -11.06 -1.74
N THR A 296 -31.36 -9.84 -2.21
CA THR A 296 -30.01 -9.35 -2.50
C THR A 296 -29.22 -9.03 -1.23
N LEU A 297 -29.90 -8.55 -0.19
CA LEU A 297 -29.36 -8.50 1.19
C LEU A 297 -28.99 -9.90 1.72
N GLY A 298 -29.61 -10.95 1.18
CA GLY A 298 -29.31 -12.37 1.39
C GLY A 298 -28.16 -12.94 0.55
N HIS A 299 -27.38 -12.13 -0.17
CA HIS A 299 -26.15 -12.57 -0.87
C HIS A 299 -24.88 -12.41 -0.02
N SER A 300 -23.80 -13.09 -0.38
CA SER A 300 -22.49 -12.93 0.27
C SER A 300 -21.75 -11.72 -0.30
N ARG A 301 -20.87 -11.07 0.49
CA ARG A 301 -20.08 -9.89 0.07
C ARG A 301 -19.46 -10.09 -1.31
N ASP A 302 -18.72 -11.18 -1.49
CA ASP A 302 -17.99 -11.48 -2.72
C ASP A 302 -18.94 -11.67 -3.94
N ALA A 303 -20.19 -12.12 -3.73
CA ALA A 303 -21.20 -12.23 -4.78
C ALA A 303 -21.90 -10.89 -5.08
N VAL A 304 -22.07 -10.04 -4.06
CA VAL A 304 -22.56 -8.66 -4.23
C VAL A 304 -21.52 -7.81 -4.95
N GLU A 305 -20.23 -8.02 -4.68
CA GLU A 305 -19.13 -7.34 -5.37
C GLU A 305 -19.01 -7.82 -6.83
N GLU A 306 -19.12 -9.13 -7.11
CA GLU A 306 -19.20 -9.66 -8.50
C GLU A 306 -20.42 -9.09 -9.27
N ALA A 307 -21.56 -8.87 -8.60
CA ALA A 307 -22.76 -8.29 -9.19
C ALA A 307 -22.65 -6.76 -9.38
N LEU A 308 -22.01 -6.04 -8.46
CA LEU A 308 -21.71 -4.61 -8.59
C LEU A 308 -20.74 -4.36 -9.74
N ASP A 309 -19.67 -5.15 -9.87
CA ASP A 309 -18.72 -5.04 -10.97
C ASP A 309 -19.38 -5.30 -12.34
N ALA A 310 -20.32 -6.25 -12.40
CA ALA A 310 -21.16 -6.45 -13.59
C ALA A 310 -22.11 -5.27 -13.91
N VAL A 311 -22.49 -4.45 -12.91
CA VAL A 311 -23.23 -3.18 -13.10
C VAL A 311 -22.28 -2.05 -13.55
N ARG A 312 -21.08 -1.94 -12.95
CA ARG A 312 -20.01 -0.98 -13.32
C ARG A 312 -19.55 -1.15 -14.77
N ASP A 313 -19.43 -2.40 -15.21
CA ASP A 313 -19.21 -2.80 -16.62
C ASP A 313 -20.36 -2.45 -17.58
N GLY A 314 -21.43 -1.79 -17.09
CA GLY A 314 -22.54 -1.28 -17.89
C GLY A 314 -23.54 -2.36 -18.31
N GLY A 315 -23.60 -3.50 -17.61
CA GLY A 315 -24.55 -4.61 -17.87
C GLY A 315 -24.33 -5.38 -19.18
N VAL A 316 -23.60 -4.82 -20.14
CA VAL A 316 -23.33 -5.42 -21.46
C VAL A 316 -21.83 -5.37 -21.79
N GLY A 317 -20.98 -5.62 -20.79
CA GLY A 317 -19.60 -6.08 -20.93
C GLY A 317 -18.58 -5.08 -21.50
N GLY A 318 -17.74 -4.54 -20.62
CA GLY A 318 -16.44 -3.97 -20.98
C GLY A 318 -15.56 -5.00 -21.70
N VAL A 319 -14.58 -4.58 -22.51
CA VAL A 319 -13.94 -5.50 -23.48
C VAL A 319 -13.16 -6.62 -22.78
N PHE A 320 -12.27 -6.27 -21.85
CA PHE A 320 -11.50 -7.27 -21.11
C PHE A 320 -12.28 -7.93 -19.99
N SER A 321 -13.24 -7.26 -19.35
CA SER A 321 -14.10 -7.91 -18.36
C SER A 321 -15.07 -8.89 -19.00
N SER A 322 -15.67 -8.60 -20.16
CA SER A 322 -16.52 -9.57 -20.86
C SER A 322 -15.75 -10.80 -21.33
N VAL A 323 -14.52 -10.66 -21.84
CA VAL A 323 -13.68 -11.82 -22.20
C VAL A 323 -13.17 -12.55 -20.95
N ALA A 324 -12.61 -11.85 -19.96
CA ALA A 324 -12.06 -12.48 -18.76
C ALA A 324 -13.13 -13.09 -17.84
N ALA A 325 -14.30 -12.46 -17.70
CA ALA A 325 -15.43 -13.00 -16.96
C ALA A 325 -16.22 -14.05 -17.76
N CYS A 326 -16.26 -14.00 -19.10
CA CYS A 326 -16.73 -15.14 -19.89
C CYS A 326 -15.79 -16.34 -19.68
N LEU A 327 -14.48 -16.17 -19.85
CA LEU A 327 -13.48 -17.20 -19.57
C LEU A 327 -13.62 -17.73 -18.13
N ALA A 328 -13.70 -16.87 -17.11
CA ALA A 328 -13.83 -17.28 -15.72
C ALA A 328 -15.17 -17.97 -15.40
N ARG A 329 -16.30 -17.51 -15.96
CA ARG A 329 -17.62 -18.17 -15.82
C ARG A 329 -17.67 -19.51 -16.55
N SER A 330 -16.99 -19.62 -17.70
CA SER A 330 -16.73 -20.88 -18.42
C SER A 330 -15.58 -21.70 -17.80
N GLY A 331 -14.97 -21.24 -16.70
CA GLY A 331 -13.98 -21.97 -15.92
C GLY A 331 -12.55 -21.96 -16.46
N PHE A 332 -12.23 -21.23 -17.54
CA PHE A 332 -10.89 -21.12 -18.13
C PHE A 332 -9.91 -20.29 -17.26
N PRO A 333 -8.58 -20.48 -17.43
CA PRO A 333 -7.57 -19.69 -16.72
C PRO A 333 -7.54 -18.22 -17.16
N PRO A 334 -7.04 -17.30 -16.30
CA PRO A 334 -6.87 -15.89 -16.65
C PRO A 334 -6.00 -15.67 -17.88
N LEU A 335 -6.45 -14.78 -18.78
CA LEU A 335 -5.80 -14.51 -20.07
C LEU A 335 -4.30 -14.17 -19.95
N LEU A 336 -3.90 -13.43 -18.91
CA LEU A 336 -2.50 -13.10 -18.64
C LEU A 336 -1.62 -14.35 -18.40
N ARG A 337 -2.15 -15.39 -17.75
CA ARG A 337 -1.41 -16.67 -17.55
C ARG A 337 -1.30 -17.46 -18.85
N VAL A 338 -2.28 -17.34 -19.74
CA VAL A 338 -2.23 -17.92 -21.09
C VAL A 338 -1.18 -17.20 -21.95
N GLU A 339 -1.06 -15.87 -21.82
CA GLU A 339 0.01 -15.10 -22.47
C GLU A 339 1.40 -15.50 -21.97
N ILE A 340 1.60 -15.66 -20.66
CA ILE A 340 2.87 -16.15 -20.08
C ILE A 340 3.23 -17.53 -20.66
N ALA A 341 2.26 -18.46 -20.73
CA ALA A 341 2.48 -19.78 -21.33
C ALA A 341 2.85 -19.69 -22.82
N ARG A 342 2.10 -18.90 -23.62
CA ARG A 342 2.42 -18.61 -25.04
C ARG A 342 3.83 -18.07 -25.18
N ASP A 343 4.23 -17.13 -24.33
CA ASP A 343 5.52 -16.43 -24.44
C ASP A 343 6.69 -17.32 -24.03
N PHE A 344 6.49 -18.27 -23.12
CA PHE A 344 7.41 -19.40 -22.92
C PHE A 344 7.52 -20.28 -24.17
N PHE A 345 6.40 -20.80 -24.70
CA PHE A 345 6.42 -21.71 -25.85
C PHE A 345 7.04 -21.07 -27.10
N GLN A 346 6.71 -19.80 -27.40
CA GLN A 346 7.30 -19.04 -28.50
C GLN A 346 8.83 -18.89 -28.35
N THR A 347 9.33 -18.67 -27.13
CA THR A 347 10.77 -18.52 -26.90
C THR A 347 11.50 -19.86 -26.97
N VAL A 348 10.88 -20.94 -26.50
CA VAL A 348 11.43 -22.29 -26.57
C VAL A 348 11.42 -22.86 -27.99
N GLY A 349 10.34 -22.67 -28.75
CA GLY A 349 10.29 -23.06 -30.18
C GLY A 349 11.39 -22.37 -30.99
N LEU A 350 11.60 -21.07 -30.73
CA LEU A 350 12.70 -20.29 -31.31
C LEU A 350 14.09 -20.90 -31.00
N PHE A 351 14.35 -21.38 -29.78
CA PHE A 351 15.57 -22.14 -29.46
C PHE A 351 15.62 -23.51 -30.14
N PHE A 352 14.51 -24.23 -30.25
CA PHE A 352 14.49 -25.54 -30.91
C PHE A 352 14.80 -25.43 -32.42
N THR A 353 14.26 -24.43 -33.13
CA THR A 353 14.65 -24.21 -34.53
C THR A 353 16.04 -23.60 -34.68
N GLY A 354 16.43 -22.67 -33.81
CA GLY A 354 17.71 -21.93 -33.94
C GLY A 354 18.96 -22.67 -33.48
N LEU A 355 18.83 -23.65 -32.56
CA LEU A 355 19.96 -24.33 -31.91
C LEU A 355 19.89 -25.86 -31.90
N TYR A 356 18.70 -26.48 -32.03
CA TYR A 356 18.56 -27.95 -31.90
C TYR A 356 18.43 -28.73 -33.20
N VAL A 357 18.28 -28.09 -34.37
CA VAL A 357 18.06 -28.82 -35.65
C VAL A 357 19.16 -29.84 -35.92
N THR A 358 20.43 -29.43 -35.85
CA THR A 358 21.59 -30.32 -36.03
C THR A 358 21.63 -31.46 -35.00
N VAL A 359 21.15 -31.20 -33.79
CA VAL A 359 21.13 -32.14 -32.65
C VAL A 359 20.07 -33.23 -32.85
N LEU A 360 18.88 -32.84 -33.30
CA LEU A 360 17.79 -33.77 -33.63
C LEU A 360 18.18 -34.64 -34.83
N ASN A 361 18.79 -34.04 -35.87
CA ASN A 361 19.29 -34.76 -37.03
C ASN A 361 20.37 -35.79 -36.64
N PHE A 362 21.32 -35.40 -35.77
CA PHE A 362 22.34 -36.31 -35.24
C PHE A 362 21.73 -37.52 -34.52
N PHE A 363 20.73 -37.31 -33.65
CA PHE A 363 20.04 -38.41 -32.95
C PHE A 363 19.18 -39.29 -33.87
N GLU A 364 18.55 -38.74 -34.92
CA GLU A 364 17.82 -39.50 -35.93
C GLU A 364 18.79 -40.42 -36.73
N GLN A 365 19.94 -39.87 -37.15
CA GLN A 365 20.99 -40.61 -37.88
C GLN A 365 21.72 -41.68 -37.05
N HIS A 366 21.97 -41.44 -35.76
CA HIS A 366 22.79 -42.32 -34.91
C HIS A 366 21.97 -43.30 -34.05
N HIS A 367 20.65 -43.38 -34.23
CA HIS A 367 19.72 -44.25 -33.48
C HIS A 367 19.86 -44.15 -31.94
N VAL A 368 20.16 -42.96 -31.43
CA VAL A 368 20.36 -42.70 -29.99
C VAL A 368 19.00 -42.74 -29.29
N VAL A 369 18.80 -43.78 -28.45
CA VAL A 369 17.63 -44.00 -27.55
C VAL A 369 16.32 -43.50 -28.16
N SER A 370 15.65 -44.33 -28.98
CA SER A 370 14.45 -43.96 -29.75
C SER A 370 13.40 -43.18 -28.93
N THR A 371 13.12 -43.59 -27.70
CA THR A 371 12.19 -42.90 -26.78
C THR A 371 12.57 -41.44 -26.51
N LEU A 372 13.87 -41.12 -26.38
CA LEU A 372 14.36 -39.76 -26.13
C LEU A 372 14.30 -38.89 -27.39
N SER A 373 14.67 -39.45 -28.54
CA SER A 373 14.54 -38.77 -29.84
C SER A 373 13.08 -38.45 -30.17
N HIS A 374 12.18 -39.44 -30.02
CA HIS A 374 10.73 -39.23 -30.18
C HIS A 374 10.17 -38.23 -29.16
N PHE A 375 10.67 -38.19 -27.92
CA PHE A 375 10.22 -37.22 -26.93
C PHE A 375 10.65 -35.79 -27.27
N LEU A 376 11.90 -35.56 -27.66
CA LEU A 376 12.38 -34.22 -28.05
C LEU A 376 11.75 -33.74 -29.35
N HIS A 377 11.55 -34.62 -30.34
CA HIS A 377 10.79 -34.30 -31.56
C HIS A 377 9.31 -34.00 -31.22
N GLY A 378 8.72 -34.76 -30.30
CA GLY A 378 7.37 -34.53 -29.79
C GLY A 378 7.22 -33.18 -29.08
N LEU A 379 8.21 -32.80 -28.26
CA LEU A 379 8.27 -31.48 -27.61
C LEU A 379 8.39 -30.35 -28.65
N ARG A 380 9.28 -30.46 -29.64
CA ARG A 380 9.41 -29.48 -30.72
C ARG A 380 8.05 -29.24 -31.40
N VAL A 381 7.43 -30.31 -31.93
CA VAL A 381 6.13 -30.22 -32.62
C VAL A 381 5.03 -29.66 -31.70
N ALA A 382 4.99 -30.08 -30.43
CA ALA A 382 4.02 -29.56 -29.46
C ALA A 382 4.23 -28.06 -29.16
N TYR A 383 5.48 -27.60 -29.07
CA TYR A 383 5.80 -26.19 -28.84
C TYR A 383 5.58 -25.33 -30.08
N ASP A 384 5.88 -25.82 -31.29
CA ASP A 384 5.57 -25.12 -32.53
C ASP A 384 4.04 -24.93 -32.70
N VAL A 385 3.24 -25.98 -32.44
CA VAL A 385 1.77 -25.88 -32.42
C VAL A 385 1.26 -24.91 -31.34
N MET A 386 1.78 -24.98 -30.11
CA MET A 386 1.40 -24.08 -29.01
C MET A 386 1.89 -22.62 -29.19
N ALA A 387 2.92 -22.40 -30.01
CA ALA A 387 3.38 -21.08 -30.44
C ALA A 387 2.51 -20.48 -31.56
N ILE A 388 1.51 -21.22 -32.04
CA ILE A 388 0.60 -20.88 -33.15
C ILE A 388 1.33 -20.89 -34.51
N ASN A 389 2.27 -21.82 -34.69
CA ASN A 389 2.74 -22.20 -36.02
C ASN A 389 1.67 -23.08 -36.70
N ILE A 390 0.69 -22.43 -37.35
CA ILE A 390 -0.47 -23.06 -38.02
C ILE A 390 -0.03 -24.16 -39.00
N LEU A 391 1.15 -24.03 -39.61
CA LEU A 391 1.64 -24.95 -40.63
C LEU A 391 1.92 -26.37 -40.08
N ALA A 392 2.40 -26.48 -38.84
CA ALA A 392 2.64 -27.76 -38.17
C ALA A 392 1.33 -28.54 -37.87
N LEU A 393 0.18 -27.88 -37.91
CA LEU A 393 -1.13 -28.53 -37.84
C LEU A 393 -1.56 -29.09 -39.21
N VAL A 394 -1.17 -28.43 -40.31
CA VAL A 394 -1.52 -28.84 -41.69
C VAL A 394 -0.66 -30.00 -42.18
N GLU A 395 0.66 -29.97 -41.92
CA GLU A 395 1.60 -31.02 -42.34
C GLU A 395 1.21 -32.42 -41.82
N LYS A 396 0.44 -32.47 -40.73
CA LYS A 396 -0.09 -33.69 -40.10
C LYS A 396 -1.47 -34.13 -40.59
N ALA A 397 -2.14 -33.37 -41.47
CA ALA A 397 -3.58 -33.46 -41.68
C ALA A 397 -4.04 -34.01 -43.05
N SER A 398 -3.15 -34.35 -43.99
CA SER A 398 -3.57 -34.74 -45.34
C SER A 398 -2.59 -35.65 -46.10
N GLU A 399 -3.14 -36.63 -46.83
CA GLU A 399 -2.41 -37.47 -47.79
C GLU A 399 -2.07 -36.72 -49.10
N ASN A 400 -2.83 -35.66 -49.46
CA ASN A 400 -2.58 -34.82 -50.64
C ASN A 400 -1.72 -33.59 -50.31
N GLN A 401 -0.42 -33.81 -50.11
CA GLN A 401 0.52 -32.80 -49.59
C GLN A 401 0.53 -31.48 -50.38
N ALA A 402 0.74 -31.50 -51.70
CA ALA A 402 0.99 -30.29 -52.51
C ALA A 402 -0.17 -29.28 -52.55
N LEU A 403 -1.41 -29.76 -52.66
CA LEU A 403 -2.60 -28.90 -52.71
C LEU A 403 -2.86 -28.26 -51.34
N MET A 404 -2.67 -29.02 -50.27
CA MET A 404 -2.86 -28.54 -48.90
C MET A 404 -1.76 -27.56 -48.45
N THR A 405 -0.53 -27.69 -48.94
CA THR A 405 0.52 -26.68 -48.71
C THR A 405 0.21 -25.35 -49.40
N ASP A 406 -0.27 -25.35 -50.65
CA ASP A 406 -0.64 -24.11 -51.36
C ASP A 406 -1.86 -23.42 -50.69
N ILE A 407 -2.85 -24.20 -50.22
CA ILE A 407 -3.96 -23.66 -49.40
C ILE A 407 -3.44 -23.05 -48.09
N ALA A 408 -2.58 -23.76 -47.35
CA ALA A 408 -2.09 -23.28 -46.06
C ALA A 408 -1.20 -22.03 -46.17
N LEU A 409 -0.41 -21.95 -47.24
CA LEU A 409 0.42 -20.79 -47.56
C LEU A 409 -0.45 -19.57 -47.92
N SER A 410 -1.50 -19.77 -48.71
CA SER A 410 -2.51 -18.74 -49.01
C SER A 410 -3.25 -18.25 -47.75
N VAL A 411 -3.66 -19.17 -46.86
CA VAL A 411 -4.27 -18.84 -45.57
C VAL A 411 -3.30 -18.06 -44.68
N LEU A 412 -2.03 -18.47 -44.59
CA LEU A 412 -0.99 -17.81 -43.80
C LEU A 412 -0.77 -16.36 -44.28
N LEU A 413 -0.57 -16.15 -45.58
CA LEU A 413 -0.38 -14.82 -46.17
C LEU A 413 -1.64 -13.94 -46.01
N THR A 414 -2.83 -14.53 -46.10
CA THR A 414 -4.10 -13.85 -45.84
C THR A 414 -4.22 -13.38 -44.38
N VAL A 415 -3.89 -14.25 -43.40
CA VAL A 415 -3.90 -13.90 -41.98
C VAL A 415 -2.88 -12.80 -41.65
N ILE A 416 -1.66 -12.90 -42.19
CA ILE A 416 -0.63 -11.86 -42.05
C ILE A 416 -1.13 -10.52 -42.60
N SER A 417 -1.74 -10.53 -43.79
CA SER A 417 -2.28 -9.33 -44.43
C SER A 417 -3.41 -8.69 -43.62
N ILE A 418 -4.34 -9.49 -43.09
CA ILE A 418 -5.44 -9.01 -42.22
C ILE A 418 -4.87 -8.37 -40.94
N VAL A 419 -3.87 -8.99 -40.31
CA VAL A 419 -3.24 -8.45 -39.09
C VAL A 419 -2.50 -7.15 -39.40
N TYR A 420 -1.77 -7.07 -40.51
CA TYR A 420 -1.04 -5.86 -40.90
C TYR A 420 -1.97 -4.69 -41.27
N ILE A 421 -3.02 -4.91 -42.05
CA ILE A 421 -4.04 -3.89 -42.37
C ILE A 421 -4.72 -3.41 -41.08
N SER A 422 -5.05 -4.33 -40.17
CA SER A 422 -5.64 -3.99 -38.87
C SER A 422 -4.68 -3.19 -37.99
N TYR A 423 -3.37 -3.51 -38.02
CA TYR A 423 -2.32 -2.75 -37.35
C TYR A 423 -2.18 -1.33 -37.91
N LEU A 424 -2.19 -1.15 -39.23
CA LEU A 424 -2.14 0.20 -39.85
C LEU A 424 -3.35 1.03 -39.44
N TRP A 425 -4.56 0.44 -39.44
CA TRP A 425 -5.77 1.09 -38.95
C TRP A 425 -5.64 1.52 -37.48
N PHE A 426 -5.06 0.67 -36.62
CA PHE A 426 -4.77 0.96 -35.23
C PHE A 426 -3.73 2.09 -35.07
N ALA A 427 -2.61 2.02 -35.80
CA ALA A 427 -1.49 2.96 -35.70
C ALA A 427 -1.81 4.38 -36.24
N ILE A 428 -2.79 4.47 -37.15
CA ILE A 428 -3.35 5.74 -37.64
C ILE A 428 -4.45 6.22 -36.68
N SER A 429 -5.48 5.39 -36.44
CA SER A 429 -6.62 5.78 -35.59
C SER A 429 -6.22 6.15 -34.17
N GLY A 430 -5.29 5.39 -33.57
CA GLY A 430 -4.87 5.55 -32.18
C GLY A 430 -4.25 6.91 -31.85
N ARG A 431 -3.69 7.62 -32.85
CA ARG A 431 -3.15 8.98 -32.69
C ARG A 431 -4.21 10.01 -32.30
N HIS A 432 -5.47 9.72 -32.63
CA HIS A 432 -6.65 10.55 -32.42
C HIS A 432 -7.62 9.94 -31.38
N LEU A 433 -7.19 8.94 -30.62
CA LEU A 433 -7.94 8.45 -29.46
C LEU A 433 -7.52 9.22 -28.20
N HIS A 434 -8.38 9.12 -27.19
CA HIS A 434 -8.32 9.81 -25.91
C HIS A 434 -7.04 9.55 -25.10
N ARG A 435 -6.61 10.54 -24.32
CA ARG A 435 -5.51 10.44 -23.34
C ARG A 435 -5.99 10.86 -21.95
N ARG A 436 -5.45 10.25 -20.89
CA ARG A 436 -5.83 10.60 -19.50
C ARG A 436 -5.52 12.07 -19.14
N ALA A 437 -4.52 12.69 -19.77
CA ALA A 437 -4.23 14.12 -19.60
C ALA A 437 -5.37 15.02 -20.12
N ASP A 438 -6.08 14.61 -21.17
CA ASP A 438 -7.19 15.36 -21.75
C ASP A 438 -8.39 15.40 -20.78
N GLU A 439 -8.45 14.49 -19.78
CA GLU A 439 -9.50 14.47 -18.75
C GLU A 439 -9.39 15.65 -17.78
N VAL A 440 -8.18 16.04 -17.40
CA VAL A 440 -7.95 17.21 -16.55
C VAL A 440 -8.08 18.48 -17.39
N ARG A 441 -7.38 18.57 -18.52
CA ARG A 441 -7.37 19.79 -19.35
C ARG A 441 -8.75 20.19 -19.87
N GLN A 442 -9.61 19.22 -20.19
CA GLN A 442 -10.95 19.53 -20.72
C GLN A 442 -12.06 19.56 -19.66
N GLY A 443 -11.83 19.04 -18.45
CA GLY A 443 -12.78 19.06 -17.35
C GLY A 443 -14.12 18.40 -17.73
N HIS A 444 -15.23 19.13 -17.57
CA HIS A 444 -16.57 18.63 -17.89
C HIS A 444 -16.80 18.28 -19.38
N GLU A 445 -15.92 18.74 -20.28
CA GLU A 445 -15.95 18.46 -21.73
C GLU A 445 -14.96 17.36 -22.16
N ALA A 446 -14.39 16.63 -21.20
CA ALA A 446 -13.56 15.46 -21.45
C ALA A 446 -14.39 14.24 -21.90
N ARG A 447 -14.00 13.62 -23.02
CA ARG A 447 -14.52 12.32 -23.45
C ARG A 447 -13.73 11.18 -22.80
N THR A 448 -14.07 10.85 -21.56
CA THR A 448 -13.43 9.74 -20.85
C THR A 448 -13.56 8.41 -21.61
N TRP A 449 -12.67 7.45 -21.33
CA TRP A 449 -12.79 6.07 -21.83
C TRP A 449 -14.15 5.44 -21.51
N ALA A 450 -14.76 5.83 -20.40
CA ALA A 450 -16.05 5.30 -19.99
C ALA A 450 -17.20 5.73 -20.90
N ALA A 451 -17.15 6.96 -21.45
CA ALA A 451 -18.09 7.49 -22.43
C ALA A 451 -17.78 7.00 -23.86
N LEU A 452 -16.50 6.95 -24.25
CA LEU A 452 -16.10 6.43 -25.57
C LEU A 452 -16.42 4.94 -25.76
N ALA A 453 -16.41 4.15 -24.68
CA ALA A 453 -16.81 2.74 -24.73
C ALA A 453 -18.34 2.54 -24.82
N THR A 454 -19.16 3.53 -24.44
CA THR A 454 -20.61 3.53 -24.70
C THR A 454 -20.92 4.06 -26.11
N GLU A 455 -20.34 5.19 -26.52
CA GLU A 455 -20.53 5.77 -27.86
C GLU A 455 -20.00 4.87 -28.99
N GLN A 456 -18.77 4.37 -28.85
CA GLN A 456 -18.01 3.71 -29.92
C GLN A 456 -17.61 2.27 -29.55
N LYS A 457 -18.53 1.55 -28.89
CA LYS A 457 -18.34 0.21 -28.32
C LYS A 457 -17.59 -0.79 -29.22
N MET A 458 -17.96 -0.88 -30.50
CA MET A 458 -17.30 -1.78 -31.45
C MET A 458 -15.87 -1.33 -31.80
N ARG A 459 -15.61 -0.02 -31.87
CA ARG A 459 -14.25 0.52 -32.11
C ARG A 459 -13.32 0.18 -30.96
N VAL A 460 -13.75 0.40 -29.72
CA VAL A 460 -12.98 0.07 -28.51
C VAL A 460 -12.71 -1.45 -28.42
N LYS A 461 -13.70 -2.29 -28.79
CA LYS A 461 -13.51 -3.74 -28.94
C LYS A 461 -12.43 -4.11 -29.97
N MET A 462 -12.48 -3.51 -31.16
CA MET A 462 -11.49 -3.80 -32.21
C MET A 462 -10.07 -3.42 -31.80
N PHE A 463 -9.85 -2.29 -31.12
CA PHE A 463 -8.52 -1.91 -30.60
C PHE A 463 -7.90 -3.00 -29.72
N THR A 464 -8.67 -3.55 -28.76
CA THR A 464 -8.26 -4.68 -27.92
C THR A 464 -7.87 -5.92 -28.74
N PHE A 465 -8.70 -6.32 -29.70
CA PHE A 465 -8.44 -7.51 -30.50
C PHE A 465 -7.22 -7.35 -31.40
N VAL A 466 -7.03 -6.17 -32.01
CA VAL A 466 -5.86 -5.87 -32.84
C VAL A 466 -4.57 -5.88 -32.02
N ILE A 467 -4.55 -5.27 -30.83
CA ILE A 467 -3.38 -5.34 -29.92
C ILE A 467 -3.02 -6.80 -29.62
N THR A 468 -4.02 -7.61 -29.27
CA THR A 468 -3.84 -9.03 -28.88
C THR A 468 -3.35 -9.88 -30.05
N ALA A 469 -3.87 -9.65 -31.26
CA ALA A 469 -3.42 -10.30 -32.48
C ALA A 469 -1.99 -9.90 -32.86
N CYS A 470 -1.67 -8.60 -32.81
CA CYS A 470 -0.33 -8.08 -33.10
C CYS A 470 0.72 -8.69 -32.16
N LEU A 471 0.48 -8.68 -30.83
CA LEU A 471 1.38 -9.28 -29.85
C LEU A 471 1.60 -10.79 -30.05
N THR A 472 0.58 -11.50 -30.55
CA THR A 472 0.64 -12.95 -30.78
C THR A 472 1.42 -13.29 -32.04
N VAL A 473 1.18 -12.54 -33.14
CA VAL A 473 1.81 -12.76 -34.45
C VAL A 473 3.21 -12.13 -34.56
N TYR A 474 3.56 -11.19 -33.67
CA TYR A 474 4.80 -10.39 -33.75
C TYR A 474 6.07 -11.21 -33.98
N LEU A 475 6.37 -12.20 -33.13
CA LEU A 475 7.61 -12.97 -33.25
C LEU A 475 7.61 -13.92 -34.47
N PRO A 476 6.56 -14.73 -34.72
CA PRO A 476 6.48 -15.53 -35.95
C PRO A 476 6.66 -14.69 -37.23
N LEU A 477 6.00 -13.54 -37.32
CA LEU A 477 6.08 -12.67 -38.51
C LEU A 477 7.44 -11.97 -38.61
N THR A 478 7.96 -11.41 -37.52
CA THR A 478 9.29 -10.79 -37.49
C THR A 478 10.36 -11.77 -37.95
N ARG A 479 10.32 -13.01 -37.44
CA ARG A 479 11.25 -14.05 -37.85
C ARG A 479 11.10 -14.39 -39.33
N LEU A 480 9.88 -14.63 -39.82
CA LEU A 480 9.64 -14.92 -41.23
C LEU A 480 10.21 -13.83 -42.15
N CYS A 481 10.05 -12.56 -41.79
CA CYS A 481 10.62 -11.45 -42.55
C CYS A 481 12.16 -11.40 -42.50
N LEU A 482 12.77 -11.72 -41.35
CA LEU A 482 14.24 -11.82 -41.25
C LEU A 482 14.80 -12.98 -42.07
N ASP A 483 14.21 -14.17 -41.95
CA ASP A 483 14.62 -15.39 -42.67
C ASP A 483 14.56 -15.18 -44.20
N VAL A 484 13.52 -14.50 -44.71
CA VAL A 484 13.39 -14.10 -46.13
C VAL A 484 14.47 -13.11 -46.56
N VAL A 485 14.75 -12.08 -45.76
CA VAL A 485 15.76 -11.06 -46.09
C VAL A 485 17.18 -11.64 -46.10
N ILE A 486 17.49 -12.56 -45.17
CA ILE A 486 18.79 -13.23 -45.10
C ILE A 486 18.98 -14.22 -46.26
N ALA A 487 17.93 -14.93 -46.67
CA ALA A 487 17.99 -15.81 -47.84
C ALA A 487 18.34 -15.04 -49.13
N GLN A 488 17.84 -13.82 -49.29
CA GLN A 488 18.21 -12.92 -50.39
C GLN A 488 19.63 -12.36 -50.26
N ALA A 489 20.10 -12.09 -49.03
CA ALA A 489 21.41 -11.45 -48.79
C ALA A 489 22.60 -12.42 -48.83
N THR A 490 22.37 -13.71 -48.56
CA THR A 490 23.45 -14.72 -48.35
C THR A 490 23.58 -15.71 -49.51
N ASP A 491 22.61 -15.69 -50.45
CA ASP A 491 22.47 -16.58 -51.61
C ASP A 491 22.74 -18.09 -51.37
N GLN A 492 22.48 -18.56 -50.14
CA GLN A 492 22.70 -19.96 -49.78
C GLN A 492 21.76 -20.87 -50.57
N SER A 493 22.29 -21.71 -51.46
CA SER A 493 21.53 -22.79 -52.10
C SER A 493 20.89 -23.68 -51.04
N ILE A 494 19.63 -24.07 -51.23
CA ILE A 494 18.98 -25.08 -50.38
C ILE A 494 19.75 -26.39 -50.58
N SER A 495 20.38 -26.91 -49.52
CA SER A 495 21.00 -28.24 -49.54
C SER A 495 19.91 -29.31 -49.65
N GLU A 496 19.99 -30.18 -50.67
CA GLU A 496 18.88 -31.03 -51.11
C GLU A 496 18.43 -32.12 -50.11
N ASP A 497 19.20 -32.36 -49.03
CA ASP A 497 18.95 -33.46 -48.06
C ASP A 497 17.78 -33.24 -47.07
N SER A 498 17.20 -32.04 -46.96
CA SER A 498 16.19 -31.74 -45.91
C SER A 498 14.75 -32.10 -46.32
N ASN A 499 14.45 -33.40 -46.45
CA ASN A 499 13.16 -33.95 -46.89
C ASN A 499 11.95 -33.78 -45.92
N LYS A 500 11.92 -32.74 -45.06
CA LYS A 500 10.80 -32.40 -44.14
C LYS A 500 10.70 -30.87 -43.95
N THR A 501 9.59 -30.25 -44.33
CA THR A 501 9.39 -28.77 -44.37
C THR A 501 8.92 -28.19 -43.04
N ALA A 502 9.79 -28.21 -42.04
CA ALA A 502 9.41 -28.00 -40.64
C ALA A 502 9.24 -26.53 -40.16
N SER A 503 9.13 -25.55 -41.06
CA SER A 503 8.90 -24.13 -40.71
C SER A 503 8.22 -23.33 -41.84
N ALA A 504 7.52 -22.25 -41.47
CA ALA A 504 6.89 -21.33 -42.42
C ALA A 504 7.91 -20.53 -43.28
N SER A 505 9.11 -20.31 -42.74
CA SER A 505 10.28 -19.81 -43.51
C SER A 505 10.57 -20.74 -44.68
N ASP A 506 10.67 -22.04 -44.38
CA ASP A 506 11.20 -23.06 -45.28
C ASP A 506 10.21 -23.31 -46.43
N LEU A 507 8.89 -23.24 -46.15
CA LEU A 507 7.85 -23.32 -47.17
C LEU A 507 7.79 -22.09 -48.08
N VAL A 508 7.95 -20.87 -47.55
CA VAL A 508 8.04 -19.65 -48.39
C VAL A 508 9.27 -19.72 -49.30
N LEU A 509 10.41 -20.18 -48.75
CA LEU A 509 11.66 -20.33 -49.49
C LEU A 509 11.58 -21.43 -50.56
N SER A 510 11.03 -22.60 -50.25
CA SER A 510 10.90 -23.68 -51.24
C SER A 510 9.87 -23.36 -52.34
N ARG A 511 8.79 -22.63 -52.01
CA ARG A 511 7.69 -22.37 -52.96
C ARG A 511 7.92 -21.17 -53.88
N TYR A 512 8.57 -20.11 -53.40
CA TYR A 512 8.65 -18.83 -54.11
C TYR A 512 10.06 -18.38 -54.51
N ARG A 513 11.15 -18.93 -53.97
CA ARG A 513 12.50 -18.40 -54.24
C ARG A 513 12.94 -18.45 -55.71
N GLN A 514 12.38 -19.37 -56.50
CA GLN A 514 12.62 -19.49 -57.94
C GLN A 514 11.51 -18.83 -58.80
N ASP A 515 10.48 -18.24 -58.17
CA ASP A 515 9.40 -17.54 -58.86
C ASP A 515 9.71 -16.04 -59.02
N SER A 516 9.20 -15.47 -60.11
CA SER A 516 9.10 -14.04 -60.40
C SER A 516 8.63 -13.18 -59.22
N SER A 517 7.74 -13.71 -58.38
CA SER A 517 7.19 -13.02 -57.21
C SER A 517 8.18 -12.85 -56.04
N TRP A 518 9.32 -13.53 -56.03
CA TRP A 518 10.30 -13.49 -54.94
C TRP A 518 10.73 -12.07 -54.57
N THR A 519 10.99 -11.22 -55.56
CA THR A 519 11.38 -9.81 -55.35
C THR A 519 10.32 -9.01 -54.60
N ALA A 520 9.04 -9.24 -54.87
CA ALA A 520 7.93 -8.59 -54.17
C ALA A 520 7.79 -9.10 -52.72
N ILE A 521 8.08 -10.39 -52.47
CA ILE A 521 8.08 -10.98 -51.13
C ILE A 521 9.21 -10.39 -50.27
N VAL A 522 10.41 -10.24 -50.82
CA VAL A 522 11.54 -9.57 -50.13
C VAL A 522 11.21 -8.11 -49.82
N VAL A 523 10.65 -7.36 -50.77
CA VAL A 523 10.21 -5.96 -50.53
C VAL A 523 9.12 -5.90 -49.44
N ALA A 524 8.15 -6.80 -49.47
CA ALA A 524 7.11 -6.88 -48.44
C ALA A 524 7.69 -7.20 -47.04
N ALA A 525 8.67 -8.10 -46.95
CA ALA A 525 9.36 -8.41 -45.70
C ALA A 525 10.12 -7.20 -45.13
N VAL A 526 10.84 -6.45 -45.97
CA VAL A 526 11.53 -5.20 -45.56
C VAL A 526 10.52 -4.14 -45.09
N VAL A 527 9.41 -3.97 -45.81
CA VAL A 527 8.33 -3.05 -45.41
C VAL A 527 7.77 -3.45 -44.04
N LEU A 528 7.44 -4.72 -43.81
CA LEU A 528 6.89 -5.20 -42.54
C LEU A 528 7.87 -5.01 -41.36
N LEU A 529 9.17 -5.19 -41.57
CA LEU A 529 10.17 -4.91 -40.53
C LEU A 529 10.19 -3.42 -40.15
N LEU A 530 10.16 -2.52 -41.15
CA LEU A 530 10.21 -1.08 -40.94
C LEU A 530 8.91 -0.48 -40.40
N THR A 531 7.73 -0.97 -40.82
CA THR A 531 6.43 -0.39 -40.48
C THR A 531 5.73 -1.06 -39.32
N PHE A 532 5.92 -2.37 -39.11
CA PHE A 532 5.26 -3.14 -38.04
C PHE A 532 6.24 -3.52 -36.91
N THR A 533 7.36 -4.19 -37.24
CA THR A 533 8.26 -4.74 -36.20
C THR A 533 8.91 -3.66 -35.35
N ILE A 534 9.51 -2.63 -35.97
CA ILE A 534 10.18 -1.54 -35.22
C ILE A 534 9.18 -0.60 -34.52
N PRO A 535 8.07 -0.14 -35.14
CA PRO A 535 7.22 0.88 -34.52
C PRO A 535 6.19 0.35 -33.52
N LEU A 536 5.79 -0.94 -33.58
CA LEU A 536 4.81 -1.50 -32.64
C LEU A 536 5.27 -1.38 -31.17
N PRO A 537 6.50 -1.77 -30.76
CA PRO A 537 6.98 -1.54 -29.39
C PRO A 537 6.81 -0.10 -28.90
N TRP A 538 7.17 0.90 -29.73
CA TRP A 538 7.07 2.32 -29.39
C TRP A 538 5.62 2.77 -29.21
N LEU A 539 4.73 2.37 -30.14
CA LEU A 539 3.29 2.65 -30.03
C LEU A 539 2.68 2.07 -28.75
N LEU A 540 3.11 0.87 -28.34
CA LEU A 540 2.64 0.23 -27.11
C LEU A 540 3.17 0.94 -25.85
N VAL A 541 4.46 1.32 -25.78
CA VAL A 541 4.98 2.14 -24.67
C VAL A 541 4.19 3.44 -24.54
N ARG A 542 3.98 4.15 -25.66
CA ARG A 542 3.21 5.39 -25.71
C ARG A 542 1.79 5.18 -25.19
N ALA A 543 1.09 4.14 -25.65
CA ALA A 543 -0.27 3.82 -25.21
C ALA A 543 -0.34 3.51 -23.70
N ILE A 544 0.68 2.87 -23.13
CA ILE A 544 0.78 2.63 -21.68
C ILE A 544 1.00 3.96 -20.93
N VAL A 545 1.94 4.81 -21.38
CA VAL A 545 2.22 6.13 -20.77
C VAL A 545 0.96 7.02 -20.75
N GLU A 546 0.23 7.11 -21.86
CA GLU A 546 -0.91 8.03 -22.01
C GLU A 546 -2.19 7.58 -21.26
N ASN A 547 -2.22 6.37 -20.68
CA ASN A 547 -3.46 5.76 -20.16
C ASN A 547 -3.38 5.02 -18.81
N ARG A 548 -2.20 4.56 -18.36
CA ARG A 548 -2.06 3.89 -17.05
C ARG A 548 -2.44 4.83 -15.89
N PRO A 549 -2.97 4.32 -14.76
CA PRO A 549 -3.27 5.18 -13.63
C PRO A 549 -1.99 5.68 -12.94
N THR A 550 -2.10 6.88 -12.39
CA THR A 550 -1.10 7.58 -11.56
C THR A 550 -1.74 7.95 -10.21
N GLY A 551 -0.95 8.45 -9.27
CA GLY A 551 -1.46 8.97 -7.99
C GLY A 551 -2.30 10.24 -8.13
N SER A 552 -2.46 10.92 -6.99
CA SER A 552 -3.18 12.18 -6.87
C SER A 552 -2.66 13.24 -7.85
N LEU A 553 -3.51 14.20 -8.22
CA LEU A 553 -3.14 15.24 -9.18
C LEU A 553 -1.97 16.10 -8.68
N GLU A 554 -1.88 16.34 -7.38
CA GLU A 554 -0.82 17.14 -6.73
C GLU A 554 0.47 16.34 -6.51
N ASN A 555 0.36 15.08 -6.08
CA ASN A 555 1.50 14.23 -5.78
C ASN A 555 1.33 12.85 -6.44
N PRO A 556 2.01 12.58 -7.57
CA PRO A 556 1.93 11.30 -8.27
C PRO A 556 2.39 10.08 -7.46
N LEU A 557 3.09 10.28 -6.34
CA LEU A 557 3.59 9.22 -5.45
C LEU A 557 2.64 8.89 -4.29
N VAL A 558 1.53 9.63 -4.15
CA VAL A 558 0.56 9.52 -3.05
C VAL A 558 -0.86 9.48 -3.60
N THR A 559 -1.75 8.78 -2.90
CA THR A 559 -3.18 8.69 -3.21
C THR A 559 -3.93 8.45 -1.90
N HIS A 560 -5.27 8.37 -1.94
CA HIS A 560 -6.04 7.97 -0.77
C HIS A 560 -6.65 6.57 -0.97
N ASP A 561 -6.95 5.89 0.13
CA ASP A 561 -7.69 4.63 0.11
C ASP A 561 -9.22 4.85 -0.02
N LEU A 562 -10.02 3.80 0.12
CA LEU A 562 -11.49 3.88 0.05
C LEU A 562 -12.13 4.55 1.28
N ASP A 563 -11.38 4.76 2.36
CA ASP A 563 -11.78 5.55 3.52
C ASP A 563 -11.39 7.02 3.37
N GLY A 564 -10.47 7.31 2.46
CA GLY A 564 -9.87 8.61 2.22
C GLY A 564 -8.63 8.89 3.06
N GLU A 565 -8.02 7.88 3.67
CA GLU A 565 -6.74 8.03 4.38
C GLU A 565 -5.57 8.07 3.39
N GLU A 566 -4.52 8.85 3.71
CA GLU A 566 -3.35 9.02 2.84
C GLU A 566 -2.50 7.74 2.80
N VAL A 567 -2.25 7.23 1.59
CA VAL A 567 -1.44 6.03 1.35
C VAL A 567 -0.43 6.28 0.22
N PRO A 568 0.76 5.65 0.26
CA PRO A 568 1.68 5.68 -0.87
C PRO A 568 1.01 5.08 -2.11
N PHE A 569 1.33 5.61 -3.29
CA PHE A 569 0.93 5.01 -4.56
C PHE A 569 1.80 3.77 -4.83
N ASP A 570 1.51 2.69 -4.09
CA ASP A 570 2.18 1.40 -4.25
C ASP A 570 1.53 0.56 -5.36
N ASP A 571 2.17 -0.57 -5.67
CA ASP A 571 1.71 -1.50 -6.70
C ASP A 571 0.33 -2.11 -6.39
N LYS A 572 -0.11 -2.11 -5.13
CA LYS A 572 -1.45 -2.56 -4.72
C LYS A 572 -2.52 -1.52 -5.03
N VAL A 573 -2.29 -0.24 -4.73
CA VAL A 573 -3.27 0.80 -5.06
C VAL A 573 -3.32 1.02 -6.57
N TYR A 574 -2.17 0.93 -7.25
CA TYR A 574 -2.11 0.83 -8.70
C TYR A 574 -2.97 -0.34 -9.23
N ALA A 575 -2.78 -1.56 -8.72
CA ALA A 575 -3.57 -2.73 -9.11
C ALA A 575 -5.08 -2.58 -8.79
N ARG A 576 -5.42 -1.96 -7.66
CA ARG A 576 -6.79 -1.64 -7.24
C ARG A 576 -7.46 -0.68 -8.23
N LEU A 577 -6.77 0.39 -8.64
CA LEU A 577 -7.26 1.35 -9.63
C LEU A 577 -7.41 0.72 -11.02
N VAL A 578 -6.42 -0.02 -11.51
CA VAL A 578 -6.49 -0.75 -12.80
C VAL A 578 -7.67 -1.74 -12.83
N ASN A 579 -8.14 -2.21 -11.67
CA ASN A 579 -9.23 -3.19 -11.58
C ASN A 579 -10.60 -2.63 -11.15
N ARG A 580 -10.70 -1.38 -10.68
CA ARG A 580 -11.98 -0.80 -10.19
C ARG A 580 -12.38 0.52 -10.85
N ASP A 581 -11.45 1.31 -11.38
CA ASP A 581 -11.75 2.59 -12.04
C ASP A 581 -12.51 2.35 -13.37
N PRO A 582 -13.75 2.87 -13.55
CA PRO A 582 -14.52 2.68 -14.79
C PRO A 582 -13.82 3.20 -16.05
N SER A 583 -12.93 4.20 -15.94
CA SER A 583 -12.09 4.64 -17.06
C SER A 583 -11.11 3.53 -17.49
N GLN A 584 -10.55 2.80 -16.53
CA GLN A 584 -9.59 1.71 -16.75
C GLN A 584 -10.31 0.44 -17.21
N LEU A 585 -11.42 0.05 -16.56
CA LEU A 585 -12.25 -1.10 -16.95
C LEU A 585 -12.64 -1.06 -18.44
N ARG A 586 -12.91 0.14 -18.96
CA ARG A 586 -13.35 0.40 -20.33
C ARG A 586 -12.23 0.85 -21.29
N CYS A 587 -10.99 1.03 -20.81
CA CYS A 587 -9.82 1.37 -21.61
C CYS A 587 -9.36 0.16 -22.46
N PRO A 588 -9.16 0.30 -23.79
CA PRO A 588 -8.73 -0.80 -24.65
C PRO A 588 -7.26 -1.21 -24.42
N TYR A 589 -6.45 -0.31 -23.83
CA TYR A 589 -5.03 -0.55 -23.57
C TYR A 589 -4.77 -1.26 -22.23
N ARG A 590 -5.79 -1.49 -21.39
CA ARG A 590 -5.66 -2.07 -20.04
C ARG A 590 -4.88 -3.37 -20.01
N SER A 591 -5.01 -4.24 -21.01
CA SER A 591 -4.29 -5.53 -21.07
C SER A 591 -2.77 -5.42 -21.24
N LEU A 592 -2.25 -4.25 -21.60
CA LEU A 592 -0.80 -4.03 -21.70
C LEU A 592 -0.14 -3.92 -20.31
N TYR A 593 -0.88 -3.40 -19.32
CA TYR A 593 -0.35 -3.01 -18.01
C TYR A 593 -1.13 -3.58 -16.80
N ALA A 594 -2.25 -4.28 -17.01
CA ALA A 594 -3.00 -4.96 -15.95
C ALA A 594 -2.33 -6.27 -15.51
N GLY A 595 -2.23 -6.48 -14.19
CA GLY A 595 -1.58 -7.65 -13.58
C GLY A 595 -0.08 -7.49 -13.34
N PHE A 596 0.52 -6.40 -13.82
CA PHE A 596 1.90 -6.00 -13.54
C PHE A 596 1.98 -5.01 -12.39
N GLU A 597 3.14 -4.95 -11.73
CA GLU A 597 3.52 -3.86 -10.84
C GLU A 597 3.60 -2.53 -11.63
N GLN A 598 3.42 -1.38 -10.97
CA GLN A 598 3.44 -0.05 -11.58
C GLN A 598 4.77 0.22 -12.29
N ARG A 599 5.89 -0.18 -11.68
CA ARG A 599 7.24 -0.06 -12.25
C ARG A 599 7.43 -0.97 -13.46
N TRP A 600 6.77 -2.12 -13.45
CA TRP A 600 6.83 -3.14 -14.50
C TRP A 600 5.68 -3.06 -15.50
N SER A 601 4.91 -1.96 -15.55
CA SER A 601 3.79 -1.77 -16.48
C SER A 601 4.16 -1.88 -17.97
N TYR A 602 5.46 -1.86 -18.30
CA TYR A 602 6.01 -2.01 -19.65
C TYR A 602 6.58 -3.41 -19.94
N TYR A 603 6.49 -4.37 -19.00
CA TYR A 603 7.18 -5.65 -19.09
C TYR A 603 6.81 -6.47 -20.34
N LYS A 604 5.56 -6.42 -20.81
CA LYS A 604 5.16 -7.02 -22.10
C LYS A 604 5.95 -6.47 -23.29
N VAL A 605 6.27 -5.17 -23.30
CA VAL A 605 7.07 -4.57 -24.37
C VAL A 605 8.55 -4.88 -24.20
N LEU A 606 9.05 -4.97 -22.96
CA LEU A 606 10.41 -5.45 -22.70
C LEU A 606 10.59 -6.89 -23.21
N GLN A 607 9.65 -7.79 -22.94
CA GLN A 607 9.63 -9.15 -23.51
C GLN A 607 9.59 -9.12 -25.05
N LEU A 608 8.85 -8.18 -25.66
CA LEU A 608 8.74 -8.01 -27.11
C LEU A 608 10.08 -7.61 -27.75
N LEU A 609 10.81 -6.69 -27.11
CA LEU A 609 12.14 -6.26 -27.53
C LEU A 609 13.20 -7.36 -27.31
N VAL A 610 13.13 -8.09 -26.20
CA VAL A 610 13.97 -9.27 -25.94
C VAL A 610 13.77 -10.34 -27.03
N LYS A 611 12.52 -10.63 -27.40
CA LYS A 611 12.21 -11.56 -28.51
C LYS A 611 12.78 -11.09 -29.85
N LEU A 612 12.71 -9.78 -30.15
CA LEU A 612 13.30 -9.20 -31.37
C LEU A 612 14.83 -9.34 -31.39
N VAL A 613 15.52 -8.94 -30.31
CA VAL A 613 16.98 -9.06 -30.20
C VAL A 613 17.42 -10.52 -30.32
N LEU A 614 16.68 -11.45 -29.69
CA LEU A 614 16.98 -12.87 -29.75
C LEU A 614 16.78 -13.46 -31.16
N ALA A 615 15.72 -13.04 -31.87
CA ALA A 615 15.51 -13.43 -33.27
C ALA A 615 16.63 -12.90 -34.18
N LEU A 616 17.01 -11.62 -34.04
CA LEU A 616 18.13 -11.03 -34.77
C LEU A 616 19.44 -11.79 -34.53
N VAL A 617 19.77 -12.11 -33.28
CA VAL A 617 20.96 -12.91 -32.94
C VAL A 617 20.91 -14.30 -33.55
N LEU A 618 19.76 -14.98 -33.50
CA LEU A 618 19.63 -16.33 -34.03
C LEU A 618 19.70 -16.41 -35.56
N VAL A 619 19.30 -15.35 -36.25
CA VAL A 619 19.26 -15.31 -37.72
C VAL A 619 20.56 -14.73 -38.31
N LEU A 620 21.23 -13.77 -37.64
CA LEU A 620 22.47 -13.13 -38.11
C LEU A 620 23.78 -13.82 -37.67
N SER A 621 23.76 -14.75 -36.69
CA SER A 621 24.98 -15.28 -36.07
C SER A 621 25.35 -16.71 -36.53
N VAL A 622 26.66 -16.92 -36.74
CA VAL A 622 27.28 -18.23 -37.05
C VAL A 622 27.20 -19.16 -35.83
N ASP A 623 27.01 -20.47 -36.03
CA ASP A 623 26.56 -21.43 -35.01
C ASP A 623 27.18 -21.30 -33.60
N ARG A 624 28.52 -21.27 -33.49
CA ARG A 624 29.20 -21.16 -32.18
C ARG A 624 28.99 -19.80 -31.51
N THR A 625 28.99 -18.70 -32.27
CA THR A 625 28.72 -17.36 -31.70
C THR A 625 27.23 -17.17 -31.40
N ARG A 626 26.35 -17.77 -32.22
CA ARG A 626 24.89 -17.83 -32.00
C ARG A 626 24.56 -18.43 -30.64
N GLY A 627 25.10 -19.61 -30.34
CA GLY A 627 24.88 -20.29 -29.06
C GLY A 627 25.31 -19.45 -27.85
N ILE A 628 26.54 -18.90 -27.86
CA ILE A 628 27.04 -18.05 -26.75
C ILE A 628 26.17 -16.82 -26.58
N LEU A 629 25.92 -16.06 -27.64
CA LEU A 629 25.27 -14.76 -27.56
C LEU A 629 23.80 -14.89 -27.11
N SER A 630 23.09 -15.92 -27.61
CA SER A 630 21.76 -16.28 -27.09
C SER A 630 21.79 -16.66 -25.61
N CYS A 631 22.78 -17.43 -25.15
CA CYS A 631 22.90 -17.80 -23.73
C CYS A 631 23.15 -16.58 -22.84
N VAL A 632 24.06 -15.68 -23.22
CA VAL A 632 24.40 -14.48 -22.44
C VAL A 632 23.19 -13.54 -22.32
N ILE A 633 22.54 -13.23 -23.45
CA ILE A 633 21.34 -12.37 -23.47
C ILE A 633 20.24 -12.98 -22.63
N TYR A 634 19.98 -14.28 -22.78
CA TYR A 634 18.88 -14.92 -22.07
C TYR A 634 19.17 -15.14 -20.58
N ALA A 635 20.43 -15.33 -20.17
CA ALA A 635 20.82 -15.34 -18.76
C ALA A 635 20.55 -14.00 -18.08
N VAL A 636 20.82 -12.88 -18.75
CA VAL A 636 20.43 -11.53 -18.27
C VAL A 636 18.91 -11.42 -18.12
N VAL A 637 18.14 -11.93 -19.10
CA VAL A 637 16.66 -11.97 -19.00
C VAL A 637 16.20 -12.77 -17.78
N VAL A 638 16.76 -13.96 -17.52
CA VAL A 638 16.41 -14.76 -16.34
C VAL A 638 16.74 -14.01 -15.05
N ALA A 639 17.91 -13.37 -14.97
CA ALA A 639 18.32 -12.57 -13.81
C ALA A 639 17.37 -11.39 -13.56
N VAL A 640 16.99 -10.65 -14.61
CA VAL A 640 16.04 -9.53 -14.54
C VAL A 640 14.64 -9.99 -14.13
N SER A 641 14.10 -11.06 -14.71
CA SER A 641 12.80 -11.62 -14.32
C SER A 641 12.80 -12.15 -12.87
N THR A 642 13.90 -12.74 -12.42
CA THR A 642 14.02 -13.33 -11.07
C THR A 642 14.20 -12.28 -9.98
N TYR A 643 14.97 -11.21 -10.24
CA TYR A 643 15.15 -10.10 -9.30
C TYR A 643 13.99 -9.11 -9.33
N GLY A 644 13.33 -8.94 -10.49
CA GLY A 644 12.31 -7.91 -10.71
C GLY A 644 10.89 -8.28 -10.28
N THR A 645 10.53 -9.57 -10.26
CA THR A 645 9.19 -10.07 -9.87
C THR A 645 7.99 -9.26 -10.45
N PRO A 646 7.92 -9.06 -11.78
CA PRO A 646 7.12 -8.00 -12.42
C PRO A 646 5.59 -8.11 -12.29
N PHE A 647 5.05 -9.20 -11.76
CA PHE A 647 3.60 -9.43 -11.63
C PHE A 647 3.10 -9.21 -10.19
N ASN A 648 1.92 -8.59 -10.04
CA ASN A 648 1.26 -8.40 -8.73
C ASN A 648 0.83 -9.72 -8.06
N ASP A 649 0.84 -10.82 -8.81
CA ASP A 649 0.46 -12.16 -8.38
C ASP A 649 1.70 -13.05 -8.32
N PRO A 650 2.14 -13.50 -7.12
CA PRO A 650 3.31 -14.35 -6.96
C PRO A 650 3.27 -15.66 -7.76
N LEU A 651 2.08 -16.18 -8.10
CA LEU A 651 1.97 -17.37 -8.95
C LEU A 651 2.34 -17.07 -10.41
N ASN A 652 2.05 -15.87 -10.90
CA ASN A 652 2.47 -15.42 -12.24
C ASN A 652 4.00 -15.24 -12.28
N ASN A 653 4.59 -14.66 -11.23
CA ASN A 653 6.05 -14.57 -11.08
C ASN A 653 6.71 -15.97 -11.08
N ALA A 654 6.18 -16.91 -10.31
CA ALA A 654 6.70 -18.28 -10.26
C ALA A 654 6.64 -18.99 -11.63
N MET A 655 5.53 -18.80 -12.37
CA MET A 655 5.32 -19.37 -13.70
C MET A 655 6.22 -18.76 -14.79
N GLU A 656 6.42 -17.44 -14.76
CA GLU A 656 7.37 -16.76 -15.64
C GLU A 656 8.80 -17.22 -15.34
N ILE A 657 9.22 -17.21 -14.07
CA ILE A 657 10.58 -17.60 -13.66
C ILE A 657 10.87 -19.06 -14.02
N SER A 658 9.95 -20.00 -13.76
CA SER A 658 10.15 -21.41 -14.14
C SER A 658 10.25 -21.57 -15.67
N GLY A 659 9.45 -20.80 -16.42
CA GLY A 659 9.53 -20.72 -17.88
C GLY A 659 10.88 -20.17 -18.36
N LYS A 660 11.39 -19.08 -17.78
CA LYS A 660 12.70 -18.51 -18.12
C LYS A 660 13.85 -19.47 -17.80
N VAL A 661 13.84 -20.10 -16.63
CA VAL A 661 14.88 -21.08 -16.24
C VAL A 661 14.87 -22.31 -17.16
N ALA A 662 13.69 -22.83 -17.52
CA ALA A 662 13.58 -23.94 -18.46
C ALA A 662 14.09 -23.55 -19.86
N ALA A 663 13.68 -22.39 -20.38
CA ALA A 663 14.11 -21.89 -21.68
C ALA A 663 15.62 -21.55 -21.74
N LEU A 664 16.22 -21.07 -20.63
CA LEU A 664 17.67 -20.92 -20.51
C LEU A 664 18.37 -22.28 -20.55
N THR A 665 17.79 -23.30 -19.90
CA THR A 665 18.30 -24.68 -19.94
C THR A 665 18.26 -25.24 -21.36
N THR A 666 17.20 -24.96 -22.14
CA THR A 666 17.17 -25.24 -23.59
C THR A 666 18.32 -24.52 -24.31
N CYS A 667 18.45 -23.20 -24.12
CA CYS A 667 19.46 -22.39 -24.81
C CYS A 667 20.90 -22.89 -24.56
N ILE A 668 21.24 -23.19 -23.29
CA ILE A 668 22.53 -23.75 -22.88
C ILE A 668 22.75 -25.13 -23.50
N GLY A 669 21.74 -26.01 -23.50
CA GLY A 669 21.86 -27.34 -24.08
C GLY A 669 22.10 -27.31 -25.60
N GLY A 670 21.42 -26.41 -26.31
CA GLY A 670 21.64 -26.18 -27.74
C GLY A 670 23.01 -25.56 -28.05
N ALA A 671 23.48 -24.62 -27.21
CA ALA A 671 24.82 -24.06 -27.33
C ALA A 671 25.91 -25.12 -27.11
N ILE A 672 25.82 -25.94 -26.05
CA ILE A 672 26.75 -27.05 -25.80
C ILE A 672 26.80 -28.00 -27.00
N ALA A 673 25.64 -28.31 -27.60
CA ALA A 673 25.57 -29.18 -28.77
C ALA A 673 26.24 -28.59 -30.02
N ALA A 674 26.34 -27.26 -30.16
CA ALA A 674 27.11 -26.58 -31.20
C ALA A 674 28.64 -26.47 -30.89
N PHE A 675 29.05 -26.79 -29.65
CA PHE A 675 30.47 -26.89 -29.25
C PHE A 675 31.03 -28.31 -29.30
N VAL A 676 30.21 -29.33 -29.11
CA VAL A 676 30.61 -30.73 -29.30
C VAL A 676 30.79 -31.01 -30.79
N ASP A 677 31.99 -31.43 -31.18
CA ASP A 677 32.28 -31.78 -32.58
C ASP A 677 31.54 -33.07 -32.98
N MET A 678 30.60 -32.94 -33.92
CA MET A 678 29.69 -34.02 -34.31
C MET A 678 30.37 -35.14 -35.11
N GLN A 679 31.65 -35.01 -35.47
CA GLN A 679 32.42 -36.11 -36.06
C GLN A 679 32.69 -37.27 -35.09
N GLN A 680 32.52 -37.10 -33.77
CA GLN A 680 32.86 -38.14 -32.78
C GLN A 680 31.66 -39.02 -32.40
N THR A 681 31.68 -40.26 -32.89
CA THR A 681 30.53 -41.18 -33.04
C THR A 681 29.78 -41.65 -31.78
N ARG A 682 30.11 -41.17 -30.56
CA ARG A 682 29.30 -41.45 -29.34
C ARG A 682 29.51 -40.47 -28.19
N SER A 683 29.09 -39.23 -28.38
CA SER A 683 29.16 -38.16 -27.37
C SER A 683 28.16 -38.33 -26.22
N ARG A 684 28.51 -39.11 -25.18
CA ARG A 684 27.71 -39.27 -23.93
C ARG A 684 27.27 -37.95 -23.29
N ALA A 685 28.04 -36.87 -23.44
CA ALA A 685 27.67 -35.55 -22.95
C ALA A 685 26.37 -35.03 -23.58
N LEU A 686 26.15 -35.29 -24.88
CA LEU A 686 24.95 -34.89 -25.62
C LEU A 686 23.72 -35.68 -25.14
N GLU A 687 23.86 -36.98 -24.87
CA GLU A 687 22.82 -37.81 -24.26
C GLU A 687 22.41 -37.28 -22.87
N VAL A 688 23.39 -36.96 -22.01
CA VAL A 688 23.14 -36.42 -20.66
C VAL A 688 22.46 -35.04 -20.70
N VAL A 689 22.90 -34.15 -21.59
CA VAL A 689 22.27 -32.83 -21.79
C VAL A 689 20.83 -32.99 -22.29
N ALA A 690 20.59 -33.88 -23.27
CA ALA A 690 19.26 -34.16 -23.79
C ALA A 690 18.30 -34.70 -22.71
N VAL A 691 18.77 -35.60 -21.83
CA VAL A 691 17.99 -36.10 -20.69
C VAL A 691 17.72 -35.00 -19.66
N PHE A 692 18.73 -34.19 -19.31
CA PHE A 692 18.58 -33.10 -18.34
C PHE A 692 17.55 -32.05 -18.80
N VAL A 693 17.68 -31.58 -20.05
CA VAL A 693 16.72 -30.68 -20.70
C VAL A 693 15.32 -31.31 -20.68
N SER A 694 15.17 -32.58 -21.07
CA SER A 694 13.87 -33.28 -21.04
C SER A 694 13.21 -33.26 -19.66
N VAL A 695 13.96 -33.55 -18.60
CA VAL A 695 13.44 -33.54 -17.21
C VAL A 695 13.01 -32.12 -16.81
N VAL A 696 13.82 -31.09 -17.10
CA VAL A 696 13.50 -29.69 -16.77
C VAL A 696 12.24 -29.22 -17.51
N HIS A 697 12.05 -29.61 -18.77
CA HIS A 697 10.83 -29.31 -19.51
C HIS A 697 9.59 -30.00 -18.94
N ILE A 698 9.68 -31.26 -18.49
CA ILE A 698 8.57 -31.97 -17.82
C ILE A 698 8.19 -31.26 -16.51
N VAL A 699 9.17 -30.89 -15.68
CA VAL A 699 8.94 -30.18 -14.41
C VAL A 699 8.30 -28.81 -14.66
N ASN A 700 8.80 -28.03 -15.63
CA ASN A 700 8.21 -26.73 -15.95
C ASN A 700 6.80 -26.84 -16.54
N LEU A 701 6.53 -27.83 -17.40
CA LEU A 701 5.18 -28.11 -17.89
C LEU A 701 4.20 -28.40 -16.74
N PHE A 702 4.63 -29.16 -15.73
CA PHE A 702 3.83 -29.41 -14.53
C PHE A 702 3.59 -28.13 -13.70
N VAL A 703 4.61 -27.28 -13.51
CA VAL A 703 4.47 -26.00 -12.80
C VAL A 703 3.51 -25.05 -13.53
N MET A 704 3.67 -24.87 -14.84
CA MET A 704 2.77 -24.04 -15.65
C MET A 704 1.33 -24.56 -15.62
N LEU A 705 1.13 -25.88 -15.75
CA LEU A 705 -0.20 -26.49 -15.66
C LEU A 705 -0.82 -26.27 -14.27
N ALA A 706 -0.05 -26.45 -13.19
CA ALA A 706 -0.52 -26.21 -11.83
C ALA A 706 -0.92 -24.74 -11.60
N VAL A 707 -0.14 -23.78 -12.09
CA VAL A 707 -0.47 -22.34 -11.99
C VAL A 707 -1.67 -21.97 -12.87
N LEU A 708 -1.81 -22.54 -14.07
CA LEU A 708 -3.01 -22.34 -14.89
C LEU A 708 -4.27 -22.88 -14.18
N LEU A 709 -4.22 -24.10 -13.65
CA LEU A 709 -5.31 -24.71 -12.87
C LEU A 709 -5.67 -23.89 -11.62
N LEU A 710 -4.68 -23.38 -10.87
CA LEU A 710 -4.91 -22.49 -9.72
C LEU A 710 -5.63 -21.17 -10.07
N GLY A 711 -5.60 -20.78 -11.35
CA GLY A 711 -6.34 -19.62 -11.86
C GLY A 711 -7.84 -19.85 -11.98
N MET A 712 -8.26 -21.11 -12.13
CA MET A 712 -9.65 -21.51 -12.34
C MET A 712 -10.37 -21.67 -10.99
N ARG A 713 -11.48 -20.95 -10.74
CA ARG A 713 -12.25 -21.00 -9.46
C ARG A 713 -12.56 -22.44 -9.03
N GLY A 714 -13.01 -23.28 -9.97
CA GLY A 714 -13.31 -24.69 -9.72
C GLY A 714 -12.12 -25.56 -9.29
N ALA A 715 -10.94 -25.37 -9.89
CA ALA A 715 -9.74 -26.13 -9.53
C ALA A 715 -9.06 -25.58 -8.26
N ARG A 716 -9.12 -24.27 -8.01
CA ARG A 716 -8.75 -23.69 -6.70
C ARG A 716 -9.63 -24.27 -5.58
N LEU A 717 -10.94 -24.36 -5.79
CA LEU A 717 -11.87 -25.02 -4.87
C LEU A 717 -11.54 -26.51 -4.69
N PHE A 718 -11.22 -27.24 -5.77
CA PHE A 718 -10.79 -28.64 -5.67
C PHE A 718 -9.53 -28.78 -4.79
N LEU A 719 -8.52 -27.92 -4.99
CA LEU A 719 -7.29 -27.96 -4.21
C LEU A 719 -7.51 -27.56 -2.74
N LYS A 720 -8.28 -26.50 -2.44
CA LYS A 720 -8.70 -26.17 -1.06
C LYS A 720 -9.37 -27.38 -0.40
N ASN A 721 -10.25 -28.09 -1.11
CA ASN A 721 -10.93 -29.29 -0.60
C ASN A 721 -9.99 -30.49 -0.36
N LEU A 722 -8.96 -30.66 -1.20
CA LEU A 722 -7.98 -31.73 -1.09
C LEU A 722 -7.01 -31.49 0.07
N LEU A 723 -6.35 -30.33 0.08
CA LEU A 723 -5.35 -29.94 1.09
C LEU A 723 -5.99 -29.59 2.45
N GLY A 724 -7.23 -29.11 2.44
CA GLY A 724 -7.95 -28.69 3.64
C GLY A 724 -7.39 -27.41 4.26
N TRP A 725 -6.85 -26.50 3.45
CA TRP A 725 -6.32 -25.20 3.90
C TRP A 725 -7.42 -24.13 3.92
N ILE A 726 -7.42 -23.31 4.97
CA ILE A 726 -8.26 -22.10 5.11
C ILE A 726 -7.42 -20.90 4.69
N THR A 727 -8.00 -19.98 3.91
CA THR A 727 -7.43 -18.65 3.64
C THR A 727 -8.28 -17.55 4.26
N PHE A 728 -7.65 -16.39 4.46
CA PHE A 728 -8.22 -15.21 5.10
C PHE A 728 -8.03 -13.98 4.21
N SER A 729 -8.84 -12.94 4.45
CA SER A 729 -8.76 -11.67 3.73
C SER A 729 -8.69 -10.44 4.63
N ASP A 730 -8.06 -9.39 4.09
CA ASP A 730 -7.86 -8.09 4.72
C ASP A 730 -8.33 -7.02 3.73
N THR A 731 -9.41 -6.34 4.10
CA THR A 731 -10.08 -5.35 3.24
C THR A 731 -9.28 -4.04 3.17
N THR A 732 -8.55 -3.69 4.23
CA THR A 732 -7.71 -2.48 4.28
C THR A 732 -6.48 -2.64 3.37
N ARG A 733 -5.69 -3.70 3.59
CA ARG A 733 -4.43 -4.00 2.89
C ARG A 733 -4.61 -4.70 1.54
N GLY A 734 -5.86 -5.00 1.16
CA GLY A 734 -6.23 -5.55 -0.15
C GLY A 734 -5.73 -6.98 -0.38
N LEU A 735 -5.88 -7.87 0.60
CA LEU A 735 -5.45 -9.27 0.52
C LEU A 735 -6.69 -10.18 0.47
N ASP A 736 -6.87 -11.00 -0.58
CA ASP A 736 -8.10 -11.82 -0.74
C ASP A 736 -7.98 -13.29 -0.28
N ASP A 737 -6.80 -13.90 -0.39
CA ASP A 737 -6.60 -15.36 -0.29
C ASP A 737 -5.29 -15.68 0.49
N ALA A 738 -5.05 -14.97 1.62
CA ALA A 738 -3.80 -14.99 2.38
C ALA A 738 -3.81 -15.98 3.57
N MET A 739 -2.64 -16.22 4.19
CA MET A 739 -2.52 -17.09 5.39
C MET A 739 -2.86 -16.33 6.67
N ALA A 740 -3.49 -17.01 7.63
CA ALA A 740 -3.92 -16.42 8.91
C ALA A 740 -2.83 -15.61 9.64
N LYS A 741 -1.59 -16.13 9.67
CA LYS A 741 -0.43 -15.50 10.33
C LYS A 741 -0.06 -14.12 9.77
N ASP A 742 -0.39 -13.84 8.51
CA ASP A 742 -0.06 -12.59 7.81
C ASP A 742 -1.25 -11.61 7.79
N VAL A 743 -2.39 -12.05 8.35
CA VAL A 743 -3.69 -11.37 8.32
C VAL A 743 -4.15 -11.01 9.74
N LEU A 744 -4.45 -11.99 10.60
CA LEU A 744 -5.11 -11.79 11.90
C LEU A 744 -4.44 -10.76 12.82
N PRO A 745 -3.09 -10.74 13.00
CA PRO A 745 -2.43 -9.77 13.89
C PRO A 745 -2.40 -8.34 13.35
N LEU A 746 -2.82 -8.13 12.10
CA LEU A 746 -2.70 -6.87 11.36
C LEU A 746 -4.05 -6.33 10.87
N TRP A 747 -5.17 -6.92 11.31
CA TRP A 747 -6.51 -6.38 11.07
C TRP A 747 -6.78 -5.15 11.95
N ASP A 748 -7.07 -4.02 11.30
CA ASP A 748 -7.81 -2.90 11.86
C ASP A 748 -9.28 -3.33 12.01
N ILE A 749 -9.71 -3.59 13.24
CA ILE A 749 -10.98 -4.27 13.52
C ILE A 749 -12.19 -3.37 13.20
N ASP A 750 -12.10 -2.07 13.50
CA ASP A 750 -13.16 -1.11 13.21
C ASP A 750 -13.33 -0.91 11.70
N LYS A 751 -12.22 -0.81 10.94
CA LYS A 751 -12.29 -0.79 9.47
C LYS A 751 -12.84 -2.10 8.89
N GLU A 752 -12.40 -3.27 9.38
CA GLU A 752 -12.94 -4.55 8.92
C GLU A 752 -14.45 -4.67 9.19
N ILE A 753 -14.96 -4.22 10.35
CA ILE A 753 -16.41 -4.16 10.62
C ILE A 753 -17.11 -3.20 9.67
N LYS A 754 -16.58 -1.98 9.51
CA LYS A 754 -17.13 -0.99 8.58
C LYS A 754 -17.23 -1.54 7.16
N HIS A 755 -16.24 -2.29 6.69
CA HIS A 755 -16.22 -2.87 5.35
C HIS A 755 -17.14 -4.10 5.21
N ARG A 756 -17.14 -5.01 6.20
CA ARG A 756 -17.87 -6.30 6.14
C ARG A 756 -19.33 -6.23 6.54
N VAL A 757 -19.69 -5.30 7.43
CA VAL A 757 -21.05 -5.17 7.97
C VAL A 757 -21.73 -3.95 7.39
N TRP A 758 -21.15 -2.76 7.56
CA TRP A 758 -21.81 -1.49 7.22
C TRP A 758 -21.81 -1.18 5.72
N GLN A 759 -20.64 -0.97 5.12
CA GLN A 759 -20.49 -0.71 3.69
C GLN A 759 -21.03 -1.86 2.82
N ALA A 760 -20.90 -3.11 3.29
CA ALA A 760 -21.44 -4.29 2.61
C ALA A 760 -22.98 -4.26 2.56
N PHE A 761 -23.65 -3.94 3.67
CA PHE A 761 -25.11 -3.77 3.69
C PHE A 761 -25.56 -2.69 2.70
N TRP A 762 -24.92 -1.52 2.72
CA TRP A 762 -25.25 -0.44 1.79
C TRP A 762 -24.98 -0.83 0.33
N ARG A 763 -23.87 -1.52 0.03
CA ARG A 763 -23.56 -2.08 -1.30
C ARG A 763 -24.66 -3.04 -1.79
N SER A 764 -25.15 -3.93 -0.92
CA SER A 764 -26.27 -4.84 -1.24
C SER A 764 -27.59 -4.11 -1.44
N LEU A 765 -27.93 -3.14 -0.57
CA LEU A 765 -29.18 -2.41 -0.61
C LEU A 765 -29.32 -1.54 -1.87
N LEU A 766 -28.24 -0.84 -2.24
CA LEU A 766 -28.23 -0.02 -3.46
C LEU A 766 -28.28 -0.87 -4.74
N LEU A 767 -27.70 -2.09 -4.71
CA LEU A 767 -27.84 -3.06 -5.79
C LEU A 767 -29.29 -3.57 -5.92
N GLU A 768 -29.97 -3.83 -4.80
CA GLU A 768 -31.39 -4.24 -4.77
C GLU A 768 -32.32 -3.17 -5.35
N ILE A 769 -32.11 -1.89 -4.98
CA ILE A 769 -32.82 -0.75 -5.56
C ILE A 769 -32.66 -0.72 -7.09
N VAL A 770 -31.42 -0.88 -7.59
CA VAL A 770 -31.14 -0.90 -9.05
C VAL A 770 -31.78 -2.10 -9.74
N HIS A 771 -31.85 -3.27 -9.10
CA HIS A 771 -32.52 -4.44 -9.65
C HIS A 771 -34.02 -4.20 -9.79
N ASN A 772 -34.66 -3.74 -8.71
CA ASN A 772 -36.11 -3.48 -8.66
C ASN A 772 -36.54 -2.40 -9.67
N SER A 773 -35.75 -1.34 -9.84
CA SER A 773 -36.05 -0.28 -10.83
C SER A 773 -35.91 -0.74 -12.29
N ARG A 774 -34.98 -1.66 -12.59
CA ARG A 774 -34.81 -2.23 -13.94
C ARG A 774 -35.98 -3.09 -14.39
N VAL A 775 -36.75 -3.67 -13.47
CA VAL A 775 -37.98 -4.42 -13.79
C VAL A 775 -39.10 -3.47 -14.27
N SER A 776 -39.04 -2.17 -13.94
CA SER A 776 -40.10 -1.20 -14.23
C SER A 776 -39.89 -0.33 -15.48
N LYS A 777 -38.69 -0.28 -16.06
CA LYS A 777 -38.37 0.54 -17.25
C LYS A 777 -37.34 -0.14 -18.15
N GLY A 778 -37.63 -0.22 -19.45
CA GLY A 778 -36.77 -0.87 -20.45
C GLY A 778 -35.61 -0.04 -21.01
N ASN A 779 -35.43 1.22 -20.60
CA ASN A 779 -34.43 2.13 -21.18
C ASN A 779 -33.18 2.24 -20.28
N ILE A 780 -31.99 1.97 -20.83
CA ILE A 780 -30.74 1.84 -20.08
C ILE A 780 -29.82 3.05 -20.30
N GLU A 781 -30.26 4.23 -19.85
CA GLU A 781 -29.44 5.47 -19.87
C GLU A 781 -29.47 6.28 -18.55
N GLU A 782 -30.39 5.98 -17.61
CA GLU A 782 -30.44 6.65 -16.30
C GLU A 782 -29.20 6.31 -15.43
N ALA A 783 -28.58 7.33 -14.83
CA ALA A 783 -27.46 7.17 -13.91
C ALA A 783 -27.90 6.41 -12.64
N THR A 784 -27.38 5.21 -12.42
CA THR A 784 -27.79 4.37 -11.29
C THR A 784 -27.20 4.85 -9.96
N VAL A 785 -27.93 4.61 -8.86
CA VAL A 785 -27.49 4.92 -7.49
C VAL A 785 -26.14 4.25 -7.15
N VAL A 786 -25.89 3.05 -7.68
CA VAL A 786 -24.59 2.36 -7.60
C VAL A 786 -23.46 3.14 -8.26
N HIS A 787 -23.66 3.63 -9.50
CA HIS A 787 -22.63 4.40 -10.22
C HIS A 787 -22.41 5.80 -9.60
N ARG A 788 -23.44 6.39 -8.97
CA ARG A 788 -23.28 7.63 -8.21
C ARG A 788 -22.49 7.41 -6.92
N LEU A 789 -22.72 6.32 -6.17
CA LEU A 789 -21.87 5.96 -5.02
C LEU A 789 -20.41 5.75 -5.45
N GLU A 790 -20.18 5.03 -6.54
CA GLU A 790 -18.84 4.84 -7.12
C GLU A 790 -18.16 6.16 -7.49
N THR A 791 -18.90 7.12 -8.06
CA THR A 791 -18.39 8.47 -8.33
C THR A 791 -17.93 9.17 -7.04
N LEU A 792 -18.66 8.98 -5.93
CA LEU A 792 -18.27 9.51 -4.62
C LEU A 792 -17.04 8.77 -4.06
N GLU A 793 -16.97 7.43 -4.14
CA GLU A 793 -15.78 6.64 -3.77
C GLU A 793 -14.53 7.13 -4.52
N GLN A 794 -14.63 7.36 -5.84
CA GLN A 794 -13.54 7.90 -6.65
C GLN A 794 -13.14 9.34 -6.26
N ALA A 795 -14.13 10.20 -5.97
CA ALA A 795 -13.86 11.57 -5.53
C ALA A 795 -13.10 11.60 -4.19
N VAL A 796 -13.37 10.66 -3.28
CA VAL A 796 -12.61 10.49 -2.03
C VAL A 796 -11.22 9.93 -2.30
N VAL A 797 -11.04 8.88 -3.10
CA VAL A 797 -9.72 8.34 -3.47
C VAL A 797 -8.80 9.43 -4.07
N ALA A 798 -9.37 10.31 -4.90
CA ALA A 798 -8.65 11.43 -5.50
C ALA A 798 -8.31 12.58 -4.53
N SER A 799 -9.10 12.78 -3.46
CA SER A 799 -9.07 14.02 -2.66
C SER A 799 -8.73 13.85 -1.18
N GLY A 800 -9.00 12.69 -0.60
CA GLY A 800 -8.80 12.39 0.82
C GLY A 800 -9.96 12.82 1.73
N VAL A 801 -10.14 12.08 2.83
CA VAL A 801 -11.21 12.33 3.82
C VAL A 801 -11.08 13.70 4.49
N HIS A 802 -9.86 14.22 4.59
CA HIS A 802 -9.61 15.58 5.05
C HIS A 802 -10.29 16.63 4.16
N ARG A 803 -10.27 16.45 2.83
CA ARG A 803 -10.94 17.37 1.89
C ARG A 803 -12.44 17.18 1.87
N VAL A 804 -12.94 15.96 2.05
CA VAL A 804 -14.38 15.71 2.27
C VAL A 804 -14.86 16.46 3.53
N ARG A 805 -14.11 16.37 4.64
CA ARG A 805 -14.42 17.08 5.89
C ARG A 805 -14.32 18.60 5.74
N SER A 806 -13.32 19.10 4.99
CA SER A 806 -13.20 20.53 4.66
C SER A 806 -14.38 21.02 3.80
N HIS A 807 -14.78 20.22 2.81
CA HIS A 807 -15.93 20.53 1.94
C HIS A 807 -17.20 20.76 2.76
N TRP A 808 -17.53 19.87 3.70
CA TRP A 808 -18.72 20.01 4.56
C TRP A 808 -18.64 21.22 5.51
N ARG A 809 -17.49 21.44 6.17
CA ARG A 809 -17.26 22.65 6.99
C ARG A 809 -17.44 23.95 6.19
N GLY A 810 -17.02 23.95 4.92
CA GLY A 810 -17.21 25.08 4.01
C GLY A 810 -18.63 25.21 3.44
N GLU A 811 -19.46 24.17 3.50
CA GLU A 811 -20.88 24.26 3.12
C GLU A 811 -21.76 24.69 4.31
N GLU A 812 -21.40 24.28 5.53
CA GLU A 812 -21.96 24.76 6.79
C GLU A 812 -21.68 26.27 7.01
N ASN A 813 -20.52 26.76 6.54
CA ASN A 813 -20.15 28.17 6.61
C ASN A 813 -20.90 29.00 5.54
N PRO A 814 -21.80 29.94 5.92
CA PRO A 814 -22.60 30.70 4.96
C PRO A 814 -21.80 31.67 4.08
N TYR A 815 -20.60 32.08 4.50
CA TYR A 815 -19.70 32.87 3.65
C TYR A 815 -19.11 31.99 2.54
N THR A 816 -18.57 30.83 2.92
CA THR A 816 -17.89 29.91 2.01
C THR A 816 -18.85 29.27 1.01
N SER A 817 -20.01 28.78 1.43
CA SER A 817 -21.06 28.28 0.52
C SER A 817 -21.50 29.34 -0.51
N LYS A 818 -21.66 30.60 -0.10
CA LYS A 818 -21.96 31.72 -1.01
C LYS A 818 -20.79 32.02 -1.95
N LEU A 819 -19.55 31.99 -1.47
CA LEU A 819 -18.34 32.20 -2.26
C LEU A 819 -18.15 31.13 -3.35
N ARG A 820 -18.41 29.85 -3.02
CA ARG A 820 -18.43 28.73 -3.97
C ARG A 820 -19.44 28.99 -5.10
N LYS A 821 -20.70 29.27 -4.74
CA LYS A 821 -21.81 29.51 -5.68
C LYS A 821 -21.56 30.76 -6.54
N ALA A 822 -21.05 31.83 -5.96
CA ALA A 822 -20.65 33.03 -6.69
C ALA A 822 -19.50 32.76 -7.69
N THR A 823 -18.50 31.97 -7.29
CA THR A 823 -17.38 31.61 -8.16
C THR A 823 -17.83 30.74 -9.34
N GLN A 824 -18.65 29.72 -9.09
CA GLN A 824 -19.21 28.86 -10.13
C GLN A 824 -20.07 29.68 -11.12
N ALA A 825 -21.02 30.47 -10.60
CA ALA A 825 -21.93 31.27 -11.43
C ALA A 825 -21.23 32.40 -12.22
N ALA A 826 -20.11 32.94 -11.73
CA ALA A 826 -19.41 34.07 -12.35
C ALA A 826 -18.21 33.67 -13.22
N LEU A 827 -17.46 32.61 -12.87
CA LEU A 827 -16.14 32.31 -13.44
C LEU A 827 -16.01 30.94 -14.13
N GLU A 828 -16.98 30.03 -14.05
CA GLU A 828 -16.84 28.74 -14.76
C GLU A 828 -16.85 28.92 -16.29
N GLY A 829 -15.96 28.23 -17.02
CA GLY A 829 -15.73 28.41 -18.47
C GLY A 829 -14.40 29.10 -18.80
N VAL A 830 -14.34 29.77 -19.96
CA VAL A 830 -13.11 30.39 -20.51
C VAL A 830 -12.89 31.85 -20.08
N ASP A 831 -11.70 32.38 -20.38
CA ASP A 831 -11.27 33.77 -20.14
C ASP A 831 -11.15 34.13 -18.64
N ILE A 832 -10.58 33.20 -17.87
CA ILE A 832 -10.29 33.36 -16.43
C ILE A 832 -8.81 33.65 -16.24
N PHE A 833 -8.52 34.59 -15.33
CA PHE A 833 -7.15 35.04 -15.03
C PHE A 833 -6.72 34.52 -13.66
N TRP A 834 -5.51 33.98 -13.55
CA TRP A 834 -4.94 33.51 -12.29
C TRP A 834 -3.41 33.65 -12.33
N ASP A 835 -2.87 34.45 -11.41
CA ASP A 835 -1.46 34.86 -11.36
C ASP A 835 -0.63 34.10 -10.31
N ASP A 836 -1.19 33.05 -9.71
CA ASP A 836 -0.65 32.43 -8.51
C ASP A 836 0.09 31.12 -8.80
N ALA A 837 1.40 31.24 -9.00
CA ALA A 837 2.30 30.09 -9.18
C ALA A 837 2.24 29.08 -8.03
N SER A 838 1.79 29.46 -6.82
CA SER A 838 1.67 28.54 -5.67
C SER A 838 0.51 27.54 -5.77
N GLY A 839 -0.20 27.50 -6.89
CA GLY A 839 -1.17 26.45 -7.22
C GLY A 839 -0.73 25.52 -8.36
N ALA A 840 0.36 25.81 -9.06
CA ALA A 840 0.76 25.11 -10.27
C ALA A 840 1.50 23.79 -10.01
N ARG A 841 1.33 22.83 -10.92
CA ARG A 841 1.57 21.40 -10.68
C ARG A 841 3.03 20.96 -10.49
N ASP A 842 3.98 21.70 -11.07
CA ASP A 842 5.43 21.50 -10.91
C ASP A 842 6.08 22.59 -10.02
N GLY A 843 5.29 23.53 -9.50
CA GLY A 843 5.75 24.69 -8.73
C GLY A 843 6.22 25.88 -9.57
N HIS A 844 6.14 25.82 -10.91
CA HIS A 844 6.41 26.95 -11.80
C HIS A 844 5.15 27.40 -12.54
N LEU A 845 5.19 28.57 -13.17
CA LEU A 845 4.10 29.08 -14.00
C LEU A 845 4.69 29.59 -15.31
N ASP A 846 4.64 28.73 -16.33
CA ASP A 846 5.12 29.01 -17.68
C ASP A 846 4.15 29.92 -18.47
N SER A 847 2.93 30.12 -17.95
CA SER A 847 1.92 30.99 -18.56
C SER A 847 2.36 32.45 -18.57
N LYS A 848 2.49 33.04 -19.75
CA LYS A 848 2.87 34.45 -19.95
C LYS A 848 1.69 35.40 -19.86
N SER A 849 0.50 34.90 -20.22
CA SER A 849 -0.76 35.64 -20.16
C SER A 849 -1.51 35.48 -18.84
N CYS A 850 -1.20 34.44 -18.06
CA CYS A 850 -1.93 34.04 -16.85
C CYS A 850 -3.45 33.81 -17.10
N PHE A 851 -3.85 33.56 -18.36
CA PHE A 851 -5.22 33.30 -18.76
C PHE A 851 -5.45 31.82 -19.11
N GLY A 852 -6.68 31.35 -18.88
CA GLY A 852 -7.08 30.00 -19.20
C GLY A 852 -8.59 29.75 -19.11
N LYS A 853 -8.94 28.46 -19.08
CA LYS A 853 -10.27 27.97 -18.67
C LYS A 853 -10.26 27.58 -17.20
N MET A 854 -11.41 27.69 -16.54
CA MET A 854 -11.65 27.18 -15.20
C MET A 854 -12.89 26.29 -15.18
N TYR A 855 -12.83 25.16 -14.48
CA TYR A 855 -13.98 24.33 -14.17
C TYR A 855 -14.02 23.98 -12.68
N VAL A 856 -15.21 23.67 -12.15
CA VAL A 856 -15.47 23.43 -10.74
C VAL A 856 -15.76 21.95 -10.51
N VAL A 857 -14.93 21.30 -9.70
CA VAL A 857 -15.29 20.00 -9.12
C VAL A 857 -16.13 20.28 -7.87
N PRO A 858 -17.44 19.96 -7.85
CA PRO A 858 -18.31 20.38 -6.75
C PRO A 858 -18.06 19.61 -5.44
N TYR A 859 -17.62 18.36 -5.54
CA TYR A 859 -17.42 17.46 -4.40
C TYR A 859 -16.15 16.59 -4.53
N PRO A 860 -15.23 16.63 -3.55
CA PRO A 860 -15.02 17.74 -2.61
C PRO A 860 -14.68 19.03 -3.37
N PHE A 861 -15.27 20.16 -2.95
CA PHE A 861 -15.18 21.42 -3.71
C PHE A 861 -13.74 21.85 -4.01
N HIS A 862 -13.44 22.08 -5.29
CA HIS A 862 -12.26 22.81 -5.74
C HIS A 862 -12.45 23.33 -7.19
N CYS A 863 -11.68 24.35 -7.55
CA CYS A 863 -11.59 24.84 -8.92
C CYS A 863 -10.27 24.38 -9.55
N VAL A 864 -10.29 24.02 -10.83
CA VAL A 864 -9.08 23.74 -11.62
C VAL A 864 -8.99 24.78 -12.72
N VAL A 865 -7.86 25.49 -12.78
CA VAL A 865 -7.49 26.42 -13.84
C VAL A 865 -6.52 25.72 -14.78
N VAL A 866 -6.77 25.80 -16.10
CA VAL A 866 -5.92 25.21 -17.14
C VAL A 866 -5.54 26.33 -18.11
N TYR A 867 -4.24 26.61 -18.22
CA TYR A 867 -3.74 27.79 -18.93
C TYR A 867 -3.73 27.62 -20.46
N ASP A 868 -3.99 28.72 -21.17
CA ASP A 868 -4.14 28.74 -22.63
C ASP A 868 -2.82 28.59 -23.39
N ASP A 869 -1.72 29.12 -22.84
CA ASP A 869 -0.42 29.27 -23.50
C ASP A 869 0.60 28.19 -23.08
N SER A 870 0.67 27.83 -21.81
CA SER A 870 1.55 26.77 -21.27
C SER A 870 0.90 25.37 -21.26
N LYS A 871 1.46 24.44 -20.46
CA LYS A 871 0.89 23.11 -20.16
C LYS A 871 0.32 23.03 -18.74
N ASP A 872 0.28 24.14 -18.03
CA ASP A 872 0.17 24.10 -16.58
C ASP A 872 -1.29 23.95 -16.17
N GLU A 873 -1.47 23.37 -14.98
CA GLU A 873 -2.75 23.11 -14.34
C GLU A 873 -2.60 23.61 -12.89
N ALA A 874 -3.53 24.44 -12.42
CA ALA A 874 -3.50 25.00 -11.07
C ALA A 874 -4.79 24.67 -10.30
N ILE A 875 -4.63 24.16 -9.07
CA ILE A 875 -5.76 23.78 -8.21
C ILE A 875 -6.00 24.88 -7.17
N VAL A 876 -7.20 25.46 -7.17
CA VAL A 876 -7.63 26.52 -6.26
C VAL A 876 -8.72 26.00 -5.33
N ARG A 877 -8.61 26.30 -4.03
CA ARG A 877 -9.54 25.85 -2.99
C ARG A 877 -9.96 26.98 -2.04
N ASP A 878 -10.96 26.68 -1.23
CA ASP A 878 -11.45 27.56 -0.17
C ASP A 878 -10.66 27.43 1.15
N ASP A 879 -9.90 26.36 1.38
CA ASP A 879 -9.09 26.19 2.59
C ASP A 879 -8.13 27.37 2.86
N VAL A 880 -8.15 27.83 4.11
CA VAL A 880 -7.28 28.90 4.60
C VAL A 880 -5.93 28.29 4.93
N GLY A 881 -4.91 28.66 4.15
CA GLY A 881 -3.53 28.25 4.42
C GLY A 881 -2.91 29.01 5.60
N VAL A 882 -1.58 28.95 5.73
CA VAL A 882 -0.84 29.73 6.73
C VAL A 882 -0.96 31.26 6.48
N GLN A 883 -1.41 31.66 5.29
CA GLN A 883 -1.75 33.04 4.96
C GLN A 883 -3.25 33.32 5.17
N VAL A 884 -3.57 34.49 5.70
CA VAL A 884 -4.87 34.88 6.30
C VAL A 884 -6.04 35.03 5.29
N GLN A 885 -5.84 34.72 4.01
CA GLN A 885 -6.84 34.91 2.96
C GLN A 885 -7.08 33.62 2.17
N SER A 886 -8.35 33.30 1.90
CA SER A 886 -8.75 32.13 1.11
C SER A 886 -8.39 32.31 -0.36
N LYS A 887 -7.74 31.31 -0.99
CA LYS A 887 -7.34 31.37 -2.40
C LYS A 887 -8.55 31.50 -3.33
N LEU A 888 -9.68 30.87 -3.01
CA LEU A 888 -10.95 31.03 -3.74
C LEU A 888 -11.45 32.50 -3.73
N ALA A 889 -11.29 33.20 -2.61
CA ALA A 889 -11.65 34.61 -2.51
C ALA A 889 -10.70 35.48 -3.35
N LYS A 890 -9.38 35.23 -3.30
CA LYS A 890 -8.40 35.88 -4.20
C LYS A 890 -8.81 35.69 -5.66
N LEU A 891 -9.10 34.45 -6.08
CA LEU A 891 -9.51 34.12 -7.45
C LEU A 891 -10.75 34.91 -7.89
N LEU A 892 -11.80 34.94 -7.06
CA LEU A 892 -13.02 35.68 -7.38
C LEU A 892 -12.77 37.19 -7.51
N PHE A 893 -12.13 37.81 -6.51
CA PHE A 893 -11.93 39.26 -6.52
C PHE A 893 -10.91 39.72 -7.58
N LEU A 894 -9.84 38.95 -7.83
CA LEU A 894 -8.88 39.22 -8.91
C LEU A 894 -9.59 39.29 -10.28
N ASN A 895 -10.54 38.38 -10.52
CA ASN A 895 -11.34 38.32 -11.73
C ASN A 895 -12.48 39.35 -11.83
N LEU A 896 -12.64 40.18 -10.79
CA LEU A 896 -13.56 41.33 -10.72
C LEU A 896 -12.81 42.68 -10.66
N THR A 897 -11.48 42.69 -10.72
CA THR A 897 -10.71 43.95 -10.81
C THR A 897 -10.93 44.64 -12.17
N PRO A 898 -10.92 46.00 -12.24
CA PRO A 898 -11.12 46.71 -13.50
C PRO A 898 -10.11 46.33 -14.60
N THR A 899 -8.86 46.07 -14.20
CA THR A 899 -7.79 45.59 -15.09
C THR A 899 -8.14 44.23 -15.70
N THR A 900 -8.47 43.23 -14.89
CA THR A 900 -8.82 41.89 -15.39
C THR A 900 -10.12 41.89 -16.18
N ILE A 901 -11.10 42.74 -15.82
CA ILE A 901 -12.33 42.93 -16.59
C ILE A 901 -12.04 43.53 -17.98
N ALA A 902 -11.12 44.49 -18.09
CA ALA A 902 -10.70 45.04 -19.38
C ALA A 902 -10.02 43.97 -20.24
N LYS A 903 -9.04 43.24 -19.70
CA LYS A 903 -8.31 42.16 -20.38
C LYS A 903 -9.25 41.03 -20.83
N ARG A 904 -10.20 40.61 -19.99
CA ARG A 904 -11.29 39.67 -20.36
C ARG A 904 -12.17 40.24 -21.47
N THR A 905 -12.56 41.51 -21.39
CA THR A 905 -13.46 42.12 -22.39
C THR A 905 -12.79 42.20 -23.75
N LEU A 906 -11.50 42.55 -23.82
CA LEU A 906 -10.68 42.48 -25.04
C LEU A 906 -10.69 41.08 -25.65
N ARG A 907 -10.43 40.04 -24.84
CA ARG A 907 -10.49 38.63 -25.30
C ARG A 907 -11.87 38.25 -25.82
N GLN A 908 -12.93 38.67 -25.14
CA GLN A 908 -14.31 38.42 -25.57
C GLN A 908 -14.68 39.14 -26.87
N LYS A 909 -14.22 40.39 -27.09
CA LYS A 909 -14.37 41.09 -28.38
C LYS A 909 -13.77 40.24 -29.51
N LEU A 910 -12.53 39.76 -29.34
CA LEU A 910 -11.83 38.95 -30.35
C LEU A 910 -12.54 37.63 -30.64
N ARG A 911 -13.08 36.94 -29.61
CA ARG A 911 -13.91 35.73 -29.81
C ARG A 911 -15.15 36.02 -30.68
N VAL A 912 -15.84 37.14 -30.44
CA VAL A 912 -17.04 37.54 -31.22
C VAL A 912 -16.68 37.82 -32.69
N LEU A 913 -15.63 38.61 -32.95
CA LEU A 913 -15.20 38.91 -34.32
C LEU A 913 -14.80 37.64 -35.09
N SER A 914 -14.19 36.69 -34.40
CA SER A 914 -13.86 35.36 -34.96
C SER A 914 -15.08 34.46 -35.15
N SER A 915 -16.09 34.51 -34.29
CA SER A 915 -17.28 33.66 -34.42
C SER A 915 -18.25 34.16 -35.49
N GLN A 916 -18.19 35.44 -35.84
CA GLN A 916 -19.00 36.08 -36.88
C GLN A 916 -18.20 36.32 -38.19
N GLU A 917 -17.01 35.71 -38.33
CA GLU A 917 -16.10 35.82 -39.48
C GLU A 917 -15.96 37.26 -40.01
N THR A 918 -15.82 38.22 -39.09
CA THR A 918 -15.96 39.65 -39.40
C THR A 918 -14.82 40.16 -40.27
N SER A 919 -15.16 40.69 -41.45
CA SER A 919 -14.20 41.38 -42.31
C SER A 919 -13.78 42.72 -41.70
N ILE A 920 -12.46 42.90 -41.52
CA ILE A 920 -11.84 44.06 -40.89
C ILE A 920 -10.87 44.68 -41.89
N ARG A 921 -11.05 45.98 -42.14
CA ARG A 921 -10.25 46.72 -43.13
C ARG A 921 -8.95 47.22 -42.49
N PHE A 922 -7.96 46.34 -42.45
CA PHE A 922 -6.65 46.59 -41.83
C PHE A 922 -5.54 46.40 -42.88
N PRO A 923 -5.32 47.40 -43.75
CA PRO A 923 -4.45 47.23 -44.91
C PRO A 923 -2.97 47.13 -44.54
N PHE A 924 -2.25 46.24 -45.22
CA PHE A 924 -0.80 46.11 -45.10
C PHE A 924 -0.20 45.53 -46.39
N GLU A 925 1.14 45.55 -46.50
CA GLU A 925 1.87 44.96 -47.61
C GLU A 925 3.07 44.15 -47.15
N ARG A 926 3.45 43.13 -47.92
CA ARG A 926 4.68 42.34 -47.69
C ARG A 926 5.30 41.86 -49.00
N GLU A 927 6.60 41.55 -48.97
CA GLU A 927 7.26 40.84 -50.06
C GLU A 927 6.79 39.37 -50.09
N GLU A 928 6.24 38.93 -51.22
CA GLU A 928 5.90 37.54 -51.47
C GLU A 928 6.68 36.98 -52.67
N LYS A 929 6.81 35.65 -52.74
CA LYS A 929 7.49 34.95 -53.82
C LYS A 929 6.52 34.09 -54.62
N VAL A 930 6.58 34.21 -55.94
CA VAL A 930 5.73 33.50 -56.90
C VAL A 930 6.56 32.96 -58.05
N THR A 931 6.23 31.78 -58.55
CA THR A 931 6.87 31.20 -59.73
C THR A 931 6.07 31.52 -60.98
N VAL A 932 6.65 32.32 -61.87
CA VAL A 932 6.02 32.78 -63.13
C VAL A 932 6.69 32.15 -64.34
N ASP A 933 5.94 32.03 -65.44
CA ASP A 933 6.48 31.60 -66.73
C ASP A 933 7.31 32.74 -67.36
N ASP A 934 8.61 32.52 -67.51
CA ASP A 934 9.64 33.51 -67.84
C ASP A 934 10.37 33.14 -69.15
N GLY A 935 9.58 32.83 -70.18
CA GLY A 935 10.03 32.45 -71.53
C GLY A 935 10.05 30.94 -71.78
N THR A 936 10.85 30.49 -72.75
CA THR A 936 11.09 29.07 -73.05
C THR A 936 12.57 28.75 -73.06
N ILE A 937 12.92 27.51 -72.70
CA ILE A 937 14.25 26.94 -72.83
C ILE A 937 14.17 25.84 -73.90
N THR A 938 14.99 25.95 -74.94
CA THR A 938 15.31 24.86 -75.85
C THR A 938 16.40 24.00 -75.25
N TRP A 939 16.23 22.67 -75.28
CA TRP A 939 17.30 21.71 -75.02
C TRP A 939 17.24 20.60 -76.08
N THR A 940 18.39 20.03 -76.41
CA THR A 940 18.50 18.96 -77.42
C THR A 940 18.81 17.65 -76.70
N ASP A 941 18.08 16.59 -77.05
CA ASP A 941 18.27 15.26 -76.46
C ASP A 941 19.45 14.50 -77.10
N GLY A 942 19.82 13.36 -76.49
CA GLY A 942 20.90 12.51 -76.98
C GLY A 942 20.67 11.88 -78.37
N ASN A 943 19.46 12.03 -78.93
CA ASN A 943 19.10 11.60 -80.27
C ASN A 943 19.05 12.79 -81.27
N GLY A 944 19.43 13.99 -80.84
CA GLY A 944 19.46 15.20 -81.67
C GLY A 944 18.13 15.96 -81.77
N ASN A 945 17.06 15.53 -81.09
CA ASN A 945 15.76 16.21 -81.17
C ASN A 945 15.73 17.40 -80.21
N THR A 946 15.26 18.56 -80.70
CA THR A 946 15.20 19.79 -79.90
C THR A 946 13.81 19.98 -79.30
N HIS A 947 13.74 19.97 -77.98
CA HIS A 947 12.52 20.10 -77.20
C HIS A 947 12.43 21.49 -76.58
N GLN A 948 11.24 22.09 -76.58
CA GLN A 948 10.96 23.33 -75.84
C GLN A 948 10.28 23.03 -74.51
N ARG A 949 10.71 23.71 -73.45
CA ARG A 949 10.04 23.72 -72.14
C ARG A 949 9.87 25.15 -71.66
N THR A 950 8.70 25.50 -71.11
CA THR A 950 8.49 26.81 -70.49
C THR A 950 9.48 27.02 -69.36
N ARG A 951 10.25 28.12 -69.43
CA ARG A 951 11.12 28.56 -68.34
C ARG A 951 10.22 29.04 -67.21
N ARG A 952 10.54 28.64 -65.99
CA ARG A 952 9.87 29.13 -64.78
C ARG A 952 10.89 29.75 -63.85
N THR A 953 10.63 30.98 -63.44
CA THR A 953 11.50 31.75 -62.54
C THR A 953 10.68 32.15 -61.32
N THR A 954 11.21 31.90 -60.13
CA THR A 954 10.63 32.40 -58.88
C THR A 954 11.08 33.84 -58.66
N VAL A 955 10.11 34.75 -58.54
CA VAL A 955 10.31 36.19 -58.43
C VAL A 955 9.69 36.71 -57.13
N SER A 956 10.34 37.69 -56.52
CA SER A 956 9.75 38.49 -55.44
C SER A 956 8.86 39.59 -56.01
N PHE A 957 7.77 39.91 -55.31
CA PHE A 957 6.90 41.04 -55.61
C PHE A 957 6.27 41.57 -54.32
N ILE A 958 5.87 42.85 -54.30
CA ILE A 958 5.07 43.39 -53.19
C ILE A 958 3.62 42.95 -53.40
N CYS A 959 3.04 42.32 -52.36
CA CYS A 959 1.63 41.96 -52.31
C CYS A 959 0.93 42.83 -51.27
N HIS A 960 -0.15 43.49 -51.68
CA HIS A 960 -0.97 44.36 -50.82
C HIS A 960 -2.26 43.63 -50.40
N TYR A 961 -2.66 43.83 -49.16
CA TYR A 961 -3.86 43.26 -48.52
C TYR A 961 -4.64 44.38 -47.84
N HIS A 962 -5.96 44.22 -47.72
CA HIS A 962 -6.90 45.29 -47.33
C HIS A 962 -7.87 44.78 -46.27
N ASP A 963 -8.51 43.65 -46.52
CA ASP A 963 -9.58 43.09 -45.70
C ASP A 963 -9.18 41.72 -45.13
N GLY A 964 -9.05 41.65 -43.81
CA GLY A 964 -8.67 40.44 -43.09
C GLY A 964 -9.71 40.03 -42.05
N ILE A 965 -9.77 38.74 -41.73
CA ILE A 965 -10.67 38.15 -40.74
C ILE A 965 -9.82 37.66 -39.56
N ILE A 966 -10.17 38.06 -38.34
CA ILE A 966 -9.54 37.53 -37.12
C ILE A 966 -10.09 36.13 -36.84
N HIS A 967 -9.22 35.20 -36.49
CA HIS A 967 -9.57 33.87 -36.00
C HIS A 967 -8.98 33.65 -34.60
N VAL A 968 -9.78 33.11 -33.68
CA VAL A 968 -9.32 32.67 -32.34
C VAL A 968 -9.42 31.15 -32.29
N ALA A 969 -8.27 30.47 -32.37
CA ALA A 969 -8.17 29.02 -32.29
C ALA A 969 -8.03 28.53 -30.85
N THR A 970 -8.66 27.38 -30.57
CA THR A 970 -8.53 26.62 -29.33
C THR A 970 -7.58 25.43 -29.53
N LYS A 971 -6.80 25.09 -28.52
CA LYS A 971 -5.74 24.07 -28.62
C LYS A 971 -6.36 22.67 -28.77
N GLY A 972 -6.03 22.01 -29.89
CA GLY A 972 -6.30 20.58 -30.11
C GLY A 972 -7.75 20.18 -30.40
N ASP A 973 -8.67 21.13 -30.57
CA ASP A 973 -10.11 20.81 -30.56
C ASP A 973 -10.73 20.53 -31.94
N ALA A 974 -10.42 19.35 -32.49
CA ALA A 974 -11.13 18.80 -33.65
C ALA A 974 -12.62 18.46 -33.38
N ASN A 975 -13.14 18.67 -32.16
CA ASN A 975 -14.50 18.27 -31.77
C ASN A 975 -15.48 19.43 -31.56
N LYS A 976 -15.05 20.70 -31.66
CA LYS A 976 -15.88 21.90 -31.45
C LYS A 976 -16.65 21.91 -30.12
N ARG A 977 -15.92 21.71 -29.02
CA ARG A 977 -16.39 21.90 -27.64
C ARG A 977 -16.67 23.38 -27.36
N THR A 978 -17.54 23.66 -26.39
CA THR A 978 -18.00 25.02 -26.09
C THR A 978 -16.98 25.82 -25.28
N MET A 979 -16.28 25.18 -24.33
CA MET A 979 -15.32 25.82 -23.41
C MET A 979 -13.92 25.19 -23.53
N ALA A 980 -13.47 24.92 -24.75
CA ALA A 980 -12.11 24.43 -25.01
C ALA A 980 -11.03 25.43 -24.55
N GLU A 981 -9.88 24.88 -24.18
CA GLU A 981 -8.66 25.63 -23.83
C GLU A 981 -8.01 26.30 -25.05
N GLY A 982 -7.21 27.34 -24.82
CA GLY A 982 -6.42 28.00 -25.84
C GLY A 982 -7.03 29.32 -26.32
N PHE A 983 -6.14 30.21 -26.72
CA PHE A 983 -6.45 31.55 -27.21
C PHE A 983 -5.40 31.99 -28.23
N GLU A 984 -5.27 31.21 -29.31
CA GLU A 984 -4.30 31.47 -30.39
C GLU A 984 -4.97 32.36 -31.44
N VAL A 985 -4.54 33.62 -31.51
CA VAL A 985 -5.17 34.64 -32.36
C VAL A 985 -4.37 34.84 -33.64
N THR A 986 -5.01 34.76 -34.80
CA THR A 986 -4.40 35.05 -36.10
C THR A 986 -5.32 35.94 -36.94
N MET A 987 -4.77 36.60 -37.95
CA MET A 987 -5.56 37.36 -38.94
C MET A 987 -5.32 36.83 -40.34
N THR A 988 -6.38 36.28 -40.97
CA THR A 988 -6.33 35.72 -42.32
C THR A 988 -6.86 36.72 -43.35
N TYR A 989 -6.03 37.04 -44.34
CA TYR A 989 -6.37 37.81 -45.52
C TYR A 989 -6.48 36.86 -46.72
N ARG A 990 -7.38 37.16 -47.66
CA ARG A 990 -7.64 36.32 -48.86
C ARG A 990 -7.70 37.14 -50.16
N ASP A 991 -7.55 38.44 -50.06
CA ASP A 991 -7.71 39.46 -51.09
C ASP A 991 -6.38 39.86 -51.77
N GLY A 992 -5.26 39.28 -51.33
CA GLY A 992 -3.93 39.78 -51.64
C GLY A 992 -3.63 39.83 -53.13
N TYR A 993 -3.19 40.99 -53.61
CA TYR A 993 -2.81 41.20 -55.00
C TYR A 993 -1.47 41.91 -55.16
N GLY A 994 -0.84 41.74 -56.33
CA GLY A 994 0.39 42.42 -56.69
C GLY A 994 0.86 42.11 -58.11
N ASN A 995 1.91 42.79 -58.56
CA ASN A 995 2.44 42.67 -59.92
C ASN A 995 3.85 42.05 -59.89
N ALA A 996 3.98 40.83 -60.39
CA ALA A 996 5.23 40.07 -60.43
C ALA A 996 5.88 40.17 -61.81
N VAL A 997 7.10 40.71 -61.90
CA VAL A 997 7.79 40.91 -63.19
C VAL A 997 8.77 39.76 -63.46
N ALA A 998 8.57 39.07 -64.58
CA ALA A 998 9.42 37.96 -65.02
C ALA A 998 10.77 38.49 -65.60
N PRO A 999 11.94 38.13 -65.03
CA PRO A 999 13.17 38.89 -65.23
C PRO A 999 13.87 38.68 -66.58
N HIS A 1000 13.59 37.62 -67.34
CA HIS A 1000 14.17 37.42 -68.68
C HIS A 1000 13.23 37.89 -69.80
N THR A 1001 11.92 37.93 -69.52
CA THR A 1001 10.90 38.32 -70.51
C THR A 1001 10.35 39.73 -70.30
N GLY A 1002 10.62 40.37 -69.15
CA GLY A 1002 10.03 41.65 -68.76
C GLY A 1002 8.51 41.60 -68.54
N LYS A 1003 7.90 40.41 -68.60
CA LYS A 1003 6.45 40.25 -68.57
C LYS A 1003 5.92 40.44 -67.15
N THR A 1004 5.01 41.39 -66.97
CA THR A 1004 4.25 41.53 -65.73
C THR A 1004 3.15 40.47 -65.67
N HIS A 1005 3.16 39.66 -64.62
CA HIS A 1005 2.09 38.76 -64.23
C HIS A 1005 1.35 39.39 -63.04
N ARG A 1006 0.08 39.74 -63.24
CA ARG A 1006 -0.81 40.18 -62.15
C ARG A 1006 -1.21 38.96 -61.32
N ILE A 1007 -0.94 39.01 -60.02
CA ILE A 1007 -1.20 37.95 -59.05
C ILE A 1007 -2.34 38.45 -58.14
N GLU A 1008 -3.30 37.56 -57.83
CA GLU A 1008 -4.51 37.88 -57.06
C GLU A 1008 -4.89 36.71 -56.15
N ASN A 1009 -5.82 36.94 -55.21
CA ASN A 1009 -6.33 35.95 -54.26
C ASN A 1009 -5.22 35.27 -53.44
N ARG A 1010 -4.14 36.02 -53.14
CA ARG A 1010 -3.08 35.56 -52.23
C ARG A 1010 -3.62 35.52 -50.81
N VAL A 1011 -3.26 34.45 -50.10
CA VAL A 1011 -3.65 34.24 -48.71
C VAL A 1011 -2.48 34.57 -47.81
N ALA A 1012 -2.69 35.49 -46.87
CA ALA A 1012 -1.77 35.74 -45.77
C ALA A 1012 -2.45 35.32 -44.46
N ILE A 1013 -1.71 34.63 -43.60
CA ILE A 1013 -2.04 34.47 -42.19
C ILE A 1013 -0.97 35.28 -41.45
N MET A 1014 -1.41 36.10 -40.49
CA MET A 1014 -0.57 37.00 -39.71
C MET A 1014 -0.75 36.71 -38.21
N ASP A 1015 0.37 36.79 -37.47
CA ASP A 1015 0.49 36.48 -36.04
C ASP A 1015 -0.10 37.58 -35.13
N PRO A 1016 -0.28 37.36 -33.81
CA PRO A 1016 -0.90 38.31 -32.88
C PRO A 1016 -0.28 39.72 -32.90
N GLU A 1017 1.03 39.84 -33.11
CA GLU A 1017 1.73 41.13 -33.13
C GLU A 1017 1.24 42.04 -34.27
N HIS A 1018 0.73 41.46 -35.38
CA HIS A 1018 0.22 42.23 -36.53
C HIS A 1018 -0.98 43.12 -36.17
N ILE A 1019 -1.85 42.62 -35.30
CA ILE A 1019 -3.00 43.38 -34.77
C ILE A 1019 -2.67 44.12 -33.47
N GLY A 1020 -1.40 44.14 -33.04
CA GLY A 1020 -0.96 44.78 -31.79
C GLY A 1020 -1.30 44.00 -30.51
N LEU A 1021 -1.67 42.72 -30.60
CA LEU A 1021 -2.00 41.91 -29.43
C LEU A 1021 -0.73 41.38 -28.75
N THR A 1022 -0.55 41.72 -27.48
CA THR A 1022 0.60 41.27 -26.65
C THR A 1022 0.16 40.23 -25.60
N PRO A 1023 1.08 39.42 -25.04
CA PRO A 1023 0.77 38.49 -23.95
C PRO A 1023 0.15 39.14 -22.71
N ALA A 1024 0.38 40.45 -22.50
CA ALA A 1024 -0.23 41.22 -21.43
C ALA A 1024 -1.76 41.43 -21.59
N MET A 1025 -2.33 41.14 -22.78
CA MET A 1025 -3.76 41.28 -23.09
C MET A 1025 -4.31 42.71 -22.95
N GLU A 1026 -3.48 43.71 -23.27
CA GLU A 1026 -3.81 45.14 -23.18
C GLU A 1026 -4.21 45.74 -24.55
N GLU A 1027 -5.06 46.77 -24.56
CA GLU A 1027 -5.64 47.33 -25.79
C GLU A 1027 -4.69 48.35 -26.42
N SER A 1028 -3.99 47.93 -27.48
CA SER A 1028 -3.11 48.76 -28.32
C SER A 1028 -3.89 49.65 -29.30
N ASP A 1029 -3.26 50.68 -29.88
CA ASP A 1029 -3.86 51.55 -30.91
C ASP A 1029 -4.41 50.79 -32.14
N GLN A 1030 -3.74 49.71 -32.54
CA GLN A 1030 -4.20 48.79 -33.60
C GLN A 1030 -5.53 48.13 -33.23
N LEU A 1031 -5.58 47.44 -32.09
CA LEU A 1031 -6.81 46.86 -31.53
C LEU A 1031 -7.92 47.90 -31.32
N GLN A 1032 -7.60 49.10 -30.82
CA GLN A 1032 -8.58 50.16 -30.62
C GLN A 1032 -9.17 50.63 -31.96
N THR A 1033 -8.37 50.70 -33.02
CA THR A 1033 -8.82 50.99 -34.38
C THR A 1033 -9.79 49.92 -34.87
N ILE A 1034 -9.41 48.64 -34.76
CA ILE A 1034 -10.23 47.48 -35.14
C ILE A 1034 -11.56 47.46 -34.37
N PHE A 1035 -11.54 47.69 -33.05
CA PHE A 1035 -12.72 47.69 -32.20
C PHE A 1035 -13.61 48.94 -32.40
N ASN A 1036 -13.08 50.06 -32.87
CA ASN A 1036 -13.90 51.20 -33.27
C ASN A 1036 -14.59 50.95 -34.61
N GLN A 1037 -13.91 50.33 -35.59
CA GLN A 1037 -14.52 49.92 -36.85
C GLN A 1037 -15.63 48.88 -36.66
N THR A 1038 -15.41 47.88 -35.79
CA THR A 1038 -16.32 46.73 -35.61
C THR A 1038 -17.33 46.89 -34.48
N ARG A 1039 -17.60 48.12 -34.04
CA ARG A 1039 -18.36 48.41 -32.80
C ARG A 1039 -19.73 47.71 -32.73
N GLU A 1040 -20.55 47.81 -33.76
CA GLU A 1040 -21.91 47.25 -33.78
C GLU A 1040 -21.91 45.72 -33.69
N VAL A 1041 -20.91 45.09 -34.32
CA VAL A 1041 -20.67 43.65 -34.35
C VAL A 1041 -20.33 43.12 -32.96
N TRP A 1042 -19.28 43.64 -32.33
CA TRP A 1042 -18.89 43.13 -31.01
C TRP A 1042 -19.83 43.58 -29.89
N GLN A 1043 -20.51 44.74 -29.98
CA GLN A 1043 -21.47 45.15 -28.95
C GLN A 1043 -22.66 44.20 -28.86
N SER A 1044 -23.21 43.77 -30.00
CA SER A 1044 -24.32 42.82 -30.06
C SER A 1044 -23.87 41.40 -29.69
N GLY A 1045 -22.84 40.88 -30.36
CA GLY A 1045 -22.34 39.52 -30.10
C GLY A 1045 -21.75 39.31 -28.70
N LEU A 1046 -21.27 40.35 -28.01
CA LEU A 1046 -20.79 40.24 -26.62
C LEU A 1046 -21.93 39.95 -25.64
N LEU A 1047 -23.15 40.42 -25.91
CA LEU A 1047 -24.33 40.06 -25.11
C LEU A 1047 -24.70 38.59 -25.34
N GLU A 1048 -24.67 38.14 -26.59
CA GLU A 1048 -24.96 36.74 -26.94
C GLU A 1048 -23.94 35.78 -26.34
N LEU A 1049 -22.63 36.03 -26.53
CA LEU A 1049 -21.55 35.22 -25.97
C LEU A 1049 -21.68 35.09 -24.44
N ARG A 1050 -21.99 36.19 -23.75
CA ARG A 1050 -22.19 36.18 -22.29
C ARG A 1050 -23.46 35.40 -21.89
N ALA A 1051 -24.53 35.44 -22.69
CA ALA A 1051 -25.71 34.61 -22.46
C ALA A 1051 -25.43 33.11 -22.68
N GLN A 1052 -24.68 32.75 -23.74
CA GLN A 1052 -24.22 31.38 -24.01
C GLN A 1052 -23.35 30.85 -22.86
N HIS A 1053 -22.37 31.65 -22.39
CA HIS A 1053 -21.55 31.31 -21.23
C HIS A 1053 -22.40 31.09 -19.96
N GLN A 1054 -23.43 31.92 -19.74
CA GLN A 1054 -24.29 31.76 -18.57
C GLN A 1054 -25.19 30.51 -18.65
N GLU A 1055 -25.72 30.17 -19.82
CA GLU A 1055 -26.53 28.95 -19.97
C GLU A 1055 -25.68 27.67 -19.86
N TYR A 1056 -24.43 27.69 -20.33
CA TYR A 1056 -23.47 26.61 -20.07
C TYR A 1056 -23.33 26.32 -18.57
N ARG A 1057 -23.20 27.37 -17.74
CA ARG A 1057 -23.12 27.24 -16.27
C ARG A 1057 -24.40 26.69 -15.66
N ARG A 1058 -25.58 27.16 -16.11
CA ARG A 1058 -26.87 26.60 -15.68
C ARG A 1058 -27.03 25.13 -16.07
N ALA A 1059 -26.48 24.71 -17.20
CA ALA A 1059 -26.49 23.31 -17.61
C ALA A 1059 -25.61 22.43 -16.70
N LEU A 1060 -24.45 22.93 -16.25
CA LEU A 1060 -23.61 22.25 -15.24
C LEU A 1060 -24.30 22.20 -13.87
N GLU A 1061 -24.92 23.29 -13.43
CA GLU A 1061 -25.72 23.35 -12.19
C GLU A 1061 -26.88 22.33 -12.22
N ARG A 1062 -27.64 22.28 -13.32
CA ARG A 1062 -28.69 21.25 -13.52
C ARG A 1062 -28.13 19.84 -13.45
N LYS A 1063 -27.02 19.55 -14.13
CA LYS A 1063 -26.35 18.24 -14.10
C LYS A 1063 -25.89 17.84 -12.69
N GLN A 1064 -25.44 18.80 -11.87
CA GLN A 1064 -25.11 18.57 -10.46
C GLN A 1064 -26.36 18.30 -9.61
N LEU A 1065 -27.45 19.04 -9.82
CA LEU A 1065 -28.73 18.82 -9.13
C LEU A 1065 -29.34 17.46 -9.49
N GLU A 1066 -29.30 17.06 -10.76
CA GLU A 1066 -29.72 15.73 -11.24
C GLU A 1066 -28.90 14.62 -10.58
N ALA A 1067 -27.56 14.74 -10.53
CA ALA A 1067 -26.69 13.78 -9.87
C ALA A 1067 -26.94 13.67 -8.35
N ASN A 1068 -27.33 14.77 -7.70
CA ASN A 1068 -27.72 14.79 -6.28
C ASN A 1068 -29.16 14.33 -6.03
N ALA A 1069 -30.04 14.36 -7.04
CA ALA A 1069 -31.35 13.74 -6.98
C ALA A 1069 -31.26 12.20 -7.04
N THR A 1070 -30.25 11.63 -7.72
CA THR A 1070 -29.97 10.18 -7.72
C THR A 1070 -29.49 9.67 -6.36
N LEU A 1071 -28.49 10.35 -5.77
CA LEU A 1071 -27.87 10.10 -4.47
C LEU A 1071 -27.07 11.35 -4.08
N SER A 1072 -27.24 11.87 -2.86
CA SER A 1072 -26.59 13.12 -2.45
C SER A 1072 -25.06 12.97 -2.30
N ASP A 1073 -24.32 14.05 -2.58
CA ASP A 1073 -22.89 14.19 -2.24
C ASP A 1073 -22.64 13.88 -0.75
N GLY A 1074 -23.62 14.18 0.11
CA GLY A 1074 -23.59 13.92 1.54
C GLY A 1074 -23.63 12.45 1.92
N PHE A 1075 -24.22 11.59 1.09
CA PHE A 1075 -24.44 10.18 1.44
C PHE A 1075 -23.13 9.46 1.80
N TRP A 1076 -22.04 9.71 1.05
CA TRP A 1076 -20.78 9.02 1.32
C TRP A 1076 -20.21 9.39 2.71
N TYR A 1077 -20.25 10.67 3.08
CA TYR A 1077 -19.62 11.14 4.32
C TYR A 1077 -20.49 10.89 5.57
N PHE A 1078 -21.78 11.26 5.50
CA PHE A 1078 -22.65 11.21 6.68
C PHE A 1078 -23.19 9.80 6.95
N VAL A 1079 -23.40 8.98 5.91
CA VAL A 1079 -23.97 7.62 6.04
C VAL A 1079 -22.92 6.55 5.73
N TYR A 1080 -22.32 6.56 4.53
CA TYR A 1080 -21.58 5.40 4.03
C TYR A 1080 -20.26 5.11 4.77
N ASN A 1081 -19.48 6.13 5.08
CA ASN A 1081 -18.23 6.01 5.85
C ASN A 1081 -18.42 6.13 7.38
N ASN A 1082 -19.66 6.36 7.85
CA ASN A 1082 -19.97 6.54 9.26
C ASN A 1082 -20.79 5.37 9.83
N PRO A 1083 -20.14 4.29 10.33
CA PRO A 1083 -20.83 3.17 10.96
C PRO A 1083 -21.36 3.47 12.38
N TYR A 1084 -21.17 4.70 12.88
CA TYR A 1084 -21.61 5.15 14.21
C TYR A 1084 -22.78 6.14 14.16
N ILE A 1085 -23.31 6.47 12.97
CA ILE A 1085 -24.54 7.29 12.85
C ILE A 1085 -25.68 6.63 13.63
N SER A 1086 -26.46 7.41 14.39
CA SER A 1086 -27.59 6.87 15.13
C SER A 1086 -28.76 6.53 14.18
N ARG A 1087 -29.66 5.67 14.65
CA ARG A 1087 -30.84 5.27 13.87
C ARG A 1087 -31.68 6.48 13.45
N GLN A 1088 -31.85 7.46 14.33
CA GLN A 1088 -32.63 8.66 14.09
C GLN A 1088 -31.95 9.58 13.06
N GLU A 1089 -30.66 9.89 13.23
CA GLU A 1089 -29.91 10.73 12.28
C GLU A 1089 -29.89 10.14 10.86
N LEU A 1090 -29.88 8.80 10.73
CA LEU A 1090 -30.00 8.14 9.44
C LEU A 1090 -31.39 8.34 8.81
N GLU A 1091 -32.47 8.22 9.59
CA GLU A 1091 -33.83 8.47 9.12
C GLU A 1091 -34.01 9.94 8.71
N ASP A 1092 -33.48 10.88 9.52
CA ASP A 1092 -33.46 12.32 9.22
C ASP A 1092 -32.65 12.65 7.96
N HIS A 1093 -31.47 12.04 7.76
CA HIS A 1093 -30.67 12.21 6.54
C HIS A 1093 -31.43 11.69 5.30
N LEU A 1094 -31.97 10.47 5.37
CA LEU A 1094 -32.72 9.87 4.26
C LEU A 1094 -33.97 10.67 3.91
N HIS A 1095 -34.70 11.20 4.91
CA HIS A 1095 -35.90 11.99 4.68
C HIS A 1095 -35.58 13.40 4.16
N CYS A 1096 -34.62 14.10 4.77
CA CYS A 1096 -34.41 15.53 4.55
C CYS A 1096 -33.28 15.89 3.57
N ARG A 1097 -32.29 15.02 3.33
CA ARG A 1097 -31.14 15.32 2.45
C ARG A 1097 -31.11 14.56 1.13
N GLU A 1098 -31.60 13.32 1.07
CA GLU A 1098 -31.66 12.58 -0.20
C GLU A 1098 -32.78 13.12 -1.11
N GLY A 1099 -32.52 13.17 -2.42
CA GLY A 1099 -33.55 13.51 -3.42
C GLY A 1099 -34.41 12.31 -3.85
N ASN A 1100 -33.82 11.11 -3.87
CA ASN A 1100 -34.40 9.91 -4.48
C ASN A 1100 -35.59 9.34 -3.66
N PRO A 1101 -36.80 9.22 -4.23
CA PRO A 1101 -37.97 8.67 -3.53
C PRO A 1101 -37.79 7.24 -3.00
N GLN A 1102 -36.97 6.42 -3.64
CA GLN A 1102 -36.67 5.06 -3.17
C GLN A 1102 -35.78 5.11 -1.91
N LEU A 1103 -34.85 6.08 -1.81
CA LEU A 1103 -34.03 6.27 -0.62
C LEU A 1103 -34.86 6.82 0.56
N LYS A 1104 -35.75 7.79 0.31
CA LYS A 1104 -36.66 8.30 1.36
C LYS A 1104 -37.54 7.20 1.94
N SER A 1105 -38.04 6.29 1.11
CA SER A 1105 -38.92 5.19 1.53
C SER A 1105 -38.18 3.96 2.10
N LEU A 1106 -36.84 3.93 2.14
CA LEU A 1106 -36.07 2.85 2.78
C LEU A 1106 -36.45 2.63 4.25
N VAL A 1107 -36.75 3.72 4.97
CA VAL A 1107 -37.11 3.69 6.40
C VAL A 1107 -38.28 2.75 6.66
N HIS A 1108 -39.31 2.78 5.82
CA HIS A 1108 -40.50 1.95 5.95
C HIS A 1108 -40.39 0.62 5.18
N THR A 1109 -39.80 0.63 3.99
CA THR A 1109 -39.73 -0.57 3.13
C THR A 1109 -38.72 -1.62 3.61
N HIS A 1110 -37.64 -1.18 4.26
CA HIS A 1110 -36.53 -2.04 4.71
C HIS A 1110 -36.29 -1.97 6.23
N GLN A 1111 -37.31 -1.56 7.01
CA GLN A 1111 -37.21 -1.36 8.45
C GLN A 1111 -36.57 -2.56 9.19
N SER A 1112 -37.02 -3.78 8.91
CA SER A 1112 -36.53 -5.00 9.56
C SER A 1112 -35.08 -5.35 9.20
N ALA A 1113 -34.67 -5.12 7.95
CA ALA A 1113 -33.29 -5.29 7.51
C ALA A 1113 -32.36 -4.25 8.15
N LEU A 1114 -32.84 -3.02 8.34
CA LEU A 1114 -32.12 -1.95 9.03
C LEU A 1114 -32.02 -2.22 10.54
N ASP A 1115 -33.10 -2.67 11.19
CA ASP A 1115 -33.06 -3.16 12.58
C ASP A 1115 -32.02 -4.27 12.75
N SER A 1116 -31.95 -5.20 11.80
CA SER A 1116 -30.96 -6.29 11.78
C SER A 1116 -29.53 -5.77 11.65
N LEU A 1117 -29.29 -4.74 10.81
CA LEU A 1117 -28.01 -4.05 10.71
C LEU A 1117 -27.60 -3.39 12.03
N TYR A 1118 -28.45 -2.54 12.60
CA TYR A 1118 -28.14 -1.80 13.83
C TYR A 1118 -27.92 -2.73 15.02
N ARG A 1119 -28.64 -3.85 15.09
CA ARG A 1119 -28.37 -4.94 16.06
C ARG A 1119 -26.96 -5.49 15.88
N ARG A 1120 -26.60 -5.93 14.67
CA ARG A 1120 -25.26 -6.50 14.37
C ARG A 1120 -24.13 -5.53 14.70
N ILE A 1121 -24.25 -4.27 14.28
CA ILE A 1121 -23.28 -3.20 14.58
C ILE A 1121 -23.12 -3.02 16.10
N LYS A 1122 -24.23 -2.91 16.84
CA LYS A 1122 -24.22 -2.78 18.30
C LYS A 1122 -23.55 -3.98 19.00
N PHE A 1123 -23.71 -5.20 18.50
CA PHE A 1123 -23.00 -6.38 19.04
C PHE A 1123 -21.51 -6.31 18.77
N THR A 1124 -21.09 -6.01 17.54
CA THR A 1124 -19.66 -5.86 17.23
C THR A 1124 -19.01 -4.72 18.03
N GLN A 1125 -19.75 -3.68 18.39
CA GLN A 1125 -19.30 -2.57 19.24
C GLN A 1125 -19.28 -2.88 20.75
N THR A 1126 -19.73 -4.06 21.22
CA THR A 1126 -19.73 -4.35 22.68
C THR A 1126 -18.35 -4.60 23.28
N HIS A 1127 -17.40 -5.15 22.52
CA HIS A 1127 -16.02 -5.36 22.98
C HIS A 1127 -15.06 -5.63 21.81
N PRO A 1128 -13.79 -5.19 21.85
CA PRO A 1128 -12.78 -5.51 20.82
C PRO A 1128 -12.58 -7.02 20.57
N ALA A 1129 -12.76 -7.86 21.60
CA ALA A 1129 -12.73 -9.32 21.47
C ALA A 1129 -13.97 -9.88 20.73
N VAL A 1130 -15.17 -9.31 20.95
CA VAL A 1130 -16.40 -9.69 20.22
C VAL A 1130 -16.29 -9.28 18.76
N ALA A 1131 -15.79 -8.06 18.53
CA ALA A 1131 -15.48 -7.50 17.22
C ALA A 1131 -14.56 -8.43 16.40
N PHE A 1132 -13.42 -8.83 16.98
CA PHE A 1132 -12.47 -9.74 16.33
C PHE A 1132 -13.02 -11.16 16.12
N TRP A 1133 -13.75 -11.72 17.09
CA TRP A 1133 -14.42 -13.03 16.93
C TRP A 1133 -15.42 -13.02 15.78
N PHE A 1134 -16.24 -11.96 15.68
CA PHE A 1134 -17.19 -11.80 14.58
C PHE A 1134 -16.48 -11.74 13.23
N VAL A 1135 -15.48 -10.86 13.08
CA VAL A 1135 -14.71 -10.69 11.83
C VAL A 1135 -14.01 -11.99 11.41
N PHE A 1136 -13.43 -12.73 12.37
CA PHE A 1136 -12.77 -14.02 12.08
C PHE A 1136 -13.74 -15.03 11.46
N TRP A 1137 -14.91 -15.24 12.04
CA TRP A 1137 -15.88 -16.23 11.54
C TRP A 1137 -16.60 -15.77 10.28
N ASP A 1138 -16.87 -14.47 10.12
CA ASP A 1138 -17.34 -13.87 8.86
C ASP A 1138 -16.37 -14.14 7.70
N ASP A 1139 -15.06 -13.92 7.92
CA ASP A 1139 -14.04 -14.11 6.91
C ASP A 1139 -13.81 -15.59 6.56
N VAL A 1140 -13.82 -16.48 7.57
CA VAL A 1140 -13.80 -17.93 7.38
C VAL A 1140 -14.96 -18.36 6.49
N PHE A 1141 -16.18 -17.87 6.74
CA PHE A 1141 -17.34 -18.17 5.91
C PHE A 1141 -17.20 -17.60 4.49
N ALA A 1142 -16.82 -16.32 4.36
CA ALA A 1142 -16.70 -15.64 3.07
C ALA A 1142 -15.71 -16.34 2.11
N ARG A 1143 -14.49 -16.65 2.57
CA ARG A 1143 -13.42 -17.18 1.70
C ARG A 1143 -13.39 -18.70 1.59
N ASN A 1144 -14.13 -19.43 2.44
CA ASN A 1144 -14.03 -20.90 2.56
C ASN A 1144 -15.38 -21.63 2.62
N GLY A 1145 -16.52 -20.94 2.78
CA GLY A 1145 -17.85 -21.56 2.91
C GLY A 1145 -18.28 -22.44 1.71
N GLU A 1146 -17.76 -22.17 0.51
CA GLU A 1146 -18.00 -23.01 -0.67
C GLU A 1146 -17.36 -24.42 -0.56
N MET A 1147 -16.40 -24.66 0.34
CA MET A 1147 -15.70 -25.94 0.45
C MET A 1147 -16.64 -27.09 0.87
N ARG A 1148 -16.52 -28.27 0.24
CA ARG A 1148 -17.37 -29.46 0.46
C ARG A 1148 -17.47 -29.92 1.92
N ARG A 1149 -16.47 -29.60 2.76
CA ARG A 1149 -16.47 -29.89 4.21
C ARG A 1149 -17.22 -28.83 5.02
N LEU A 1150 -17.06 -27.54 4.70
CA LEU A 1150 -17.69 -26.43 5.42
C LEU A 1150 -19.14 -26.18 4.96
N ARG A 1151 -19.44 -26.40 3.67
CA ARG A 1151 -20.78 -26.31 3.06
C ARG A 1151 -21.82 -27.21 3.74
N LYS A 1152 -21.40 -28.29 4.43
CA LYS A 1152 -22.29 -29.15 5.24
C LYS A 1152 -22.75 -28.50 6.55
N PHE A 1153 -21.94 -27.57 7.06
CA PHE A 1153 -22.16 -26.78 8.26
C PHE A 1153 -22.35 -25.30 7.85
N LYS A 1154 -23.03 -25.07 6.72
CA LYS A 1154 -23.23 -23.73 6.18
C LYS A 1154 -23.92 -22.85 7.24
N ASP A 1155 -25.01 -23.34 7.81
CA ASP A 1155 -25.84 -22.53 8.71
C ASP A 1155 -25.21 -22.33 10.10
N ASP A 1156 -24.30 -23.23 10.52
CA ASP A 1156 -23.42 -23.07 11.69
C ASP A 1156 -22.35 -21.96 11.51
N LEU A 1157 -22.11 -21.49 10.29
CA LEU A 1157 -21.01 -20.58 9.92
C LEU A 1157 -21.47 -19.28 9.22
N ASP A 1158 -22.62 -19.30 8.54
CA ASP A 1158 -23.17 -18.18 7.77
C ASP A 1158 -23.59 -17.02 8.69
N PRO A 1159 -22.94 -15.83 8.65
CA PRO A 1159 -23.23 -14.74 9.59
C PRO A 1159 -24.63 -14.11 9.51
N ARG A 1160 -25.52 -14.65 8.68
CA ARG A 1160 -26.95 -14.30 8.59
C ARG A 1160 -27.85 -15.28 9.35
N GLN A 1161 -27.29 -16.32 9.96
CA GLN A 1161 -28.04 -17.32 10.74
C GLN A 1161 -27.87 -17.11 12.26
N PRO A 1162 -28.94 -17.25 13.07
CA PRO A 1162 -28.88 -17.06 14.52
C PRO A 1162 -28.07 -18.14 15.25
N ILE A 1163 -27.87 -19.30 14.63
CA ILE A 1163 -27.02 -20.39 15.16
C ILE A 1163 -25.54 -20.24 14.78
N SER A 1164 -25.18 -19.26 13.94
CA SER A 1164 -23.82 -19.11 13.43
C SER A 1164 -22.82 -18.70 14.51
N ILE A 1165 -21.71 -19.42 14.57
CA ILE A 1165 -20.69 -19.30 15.61
C ILE A 1165 -20.12 -17.88 15.79
N CYS A 1166 -20.20 -17.01 14.79
CA CYS A 1166 -19.83 -15.59 14.92
C CYS A 1166 -20.61 -14.83 16.00
N TYR A 1167 -21.80 -15.30 16.40
CA TYR A 1167 -22.61 -14.74 17.50
C TYR A 1167 -22.48 -15.52 18.82
N HIS A 1168 -21.84 -16.69 18.80
CA HIS A 1168 -21.68 -17.58 19.95
C HIS A 1168 -20.19 -17.65 20.30
N LEU A 1169 -19.69 -16.68 21.05
CA LEU A 1169 -18.33 -16.72 21.59
C LEU A 1169 -18.13 -18.00 22.41
N LYS A 1170 -16.93 -18.58 22.31
CA LYS A 1170 -16.57 -19.82 23.00
C LYS A 1170 -15.18 -19.71 23.58
N LYS A 1171 -14.98 -20.31 24.75
CA LYS A 1171 -13.64 -20.53 25.31
C LYS A 1171 -12.96 -21.65 24.52
N ARG A 1172 -11.64 -21.66 24.47
CA ARG A 1172 -10.86 -22.64 23.69
C ARG A 1172 -11.32 -24.11 23.80
N PRO A 1173 -11.52 -24.71 24.99
CA PRO A 1173 -11.96 -26.11 25.09
C PRO A 1173 -13.38 -26.36 24.53
N GLU A 1174 -14.26 -25.36 24.59
CA GLU A 1174 -15.61 -25.42 24.03
C GLU A 1174 -15.57 -25.34 22.50
N LEU A 1175 -14.79 -24.41 21.94
CA LEU A 1175 -14.59 -24.30 20.48
C LEU A 1175 -13.94 -25.57 19.92
N GLU A 1176 -12.88 -26.06 20.56
CA GLU A 1176 -12.22 -27.29 20.11
C GLU A 1176 -13.18 -28.48 20.12
N THR A 1177 -14.08 -28.56 21.10
CA THR A 1177 -15.09 -29.63 21.19
C THR A 1177 -16.16 -29.51 20.10
N TRP A 1178 -16.71 -28.31 19.89
CA TRP A 1178 -17.65 -28.00 18.80
C TRP A 1178 -17.07 -28.31 17.41
N LEU A 1179 -15.77 -28.03 17.19
CA LEU A 1179 -15.03 -28.39 15.98
C LEU A 1179 -14.71 -29.90 15.90
N ARG A 1180 -14.60 -30.61 17.03
CA ARG A 1180 -14.36 -32.06 17.10
C ARG A 1180 -15.60 -32.84 16.66
N GLU A 1181 -16.77 -32.48 17.21
CA GLU A 1181 -18.10 -32.99 16.83
C GLU A 1181 -18.31 -32.90 15.31
N ARG A 1182 -18.11 -31.69 14.75
CA ARG A 1182 -18.25 -31.37 13.33
C ARG A 1182 -17.14 -31.95 12.45
N ASN A 1183 -16.21 -32.71 13.02
CA ASN A 1183 -15.08 -33.33 12.31
C ASN A 1183 -14.11 -32.32 11.65
N LEU A 1184 -14.13 -31.06 12.06
CA LEU A 1184 -13.34 -29.97 11.50
C LEU A 1184 -11.94 -29.85 12.13
N LEU A 1185 -11.80 -30.20 13.41
CA LEU A 1185 -10.53 -30.19 14.16
C LEU A 1185 -9.67 -31.43 13.85
N ARG A 1186 -8.40 -31.24 13.43
CA ARG A 1186 -7.31 -32.25 13.44
C ARG A 1186 -5.98 -31.60 13.02
N THR A 1187 -4.85 -32.19 13.42
CA THR A 1187 -3.48 -31.72 13.07
C THR A 1187 -3.17 -31.64 11.57
N ARG A 1188 -3.96 -32.30 10.71
CA ARG A 1188 -3.94 -32.16 9.23
C ARG A 1188 -5.35 -31.94 8.65
N ARG A 1189 -6.18 -31.11 9.30
CA ARG A 1189 -7.49 -30.65 8.80
C ARG A 1189 -7.59 -29.12 8.90
N LEU A 1190 -8.72 -28.59 8.42
CA LEU A 1190 -9.11 -27.19 8.32
C LEU A 1190 -8.74 -26.36 9.54
N PHE A 1191 -9.14 -26.81 10.73
CA PHE A 1191 -8.73 -26.20 11.99
C PHE A 1191 -7.66 -27.09 12.62
N HIS A 1192 -6.43 -26.59 12.62
CA HIS A 1192 -5.26 -27.20 13.26
C HIS A 1192 -4.85 -26.38 14.48
N PRO A 1193 -4.16 -26.96 15.50
CA PRO A 1193 -3.84 -26.27 16.75
C PRO A 1193 -3.25 -24.86 16.55
N ARG A 1194 -2.23 -24.71 15.69
CA ARG A 1194 -1.58 -23.41 15.37
C ARG A 1194 -2.49 -22.28 14.87
N LEU A 1195 -3.69 -22.59 14.38
CA LEU A 1195 -4.69 -21.58 13.97
C LEU A 1195 -5.53 -21.14 15.16
N LEU A 1196 -5.84 -22.09 16.06
CA LEU A 1196 -6.53 -21.79 17.32
C LEU A 1196 -5.59 -21.12 18.32
N ASP A 1197 -4.31 -21.49 18.34
CA ASP A 1197 -3.27 -20.78 19.08
C ASP A 1197 -3.22 -19.30 18.66
N LEU A 1198 -3.15 -19.02 17.35
CA LEU A 1198 -3.18 -17.66 16.81
C LEU A 1198 -4.50 -16.92 17.10
N LEU A 1199 -5.65 -17.61 16.95
CA LEU A 1199 -6.97 -17.05 17.25
C LEU A 1199 -7.07 -16.60 18.72
N TYR A 1200 -6.70 -17.45 19.67
CA TYR A 1200 -6.80 -17.10 21.09
C TYR A 1200 -5.73 -16.09 21.51
N ILE A 1201 -4.49 -16.17 21.02
CA ILE A 1201 -3.47 -15.12 21.26
C ILE A 1201 -3.98 -13.74 20.81
N GLU A 1202 -4.69 -13.65 19.69
CA GLU A 1202 -5.27 -12.38 19.20
C GLU A 1202 -6.60 -12.01 19.89
N MET A 1203 -7.35 -12.96 20.45
CA MET A 1203 -8.50 -12.67 21.33
C MET A 1203 -8.05 -12.14 22.70
N ASP A 1204 -7.08 -12.80 23.33
CA ASP A 1204 -6.68 -12.54 24.72
C ASP A 1204 -6.08 -11.14 24.85
N LYS A 1205 -5.22 -10.73 23.89
CA LYS A 1205 -4.77 -9.33 23.71
C LYS A 1205 -5.90 -8.30 23.61
N ARG A 1206 -7.07 -8.71 23.11
CA ARG A 1206 -8.28 -7.88 22.93
C ARG A 1206 -9.32 -8.06 24.05
N LEU A 1207 -9.03 -8.93 25.03
CA LEU A 1207 -9.70 -9.03 26.32
C LEU A 1207 -8.95 -8.22 27.39
N GLU A 1208 -7.62 -8.09 27.25
CA GLU A 1208 -6.73 -7.28 28.11
C GLU A 1208 -6.71 -5.79 27.74
N ALA A 1209 -7.14 -5.43 26.53
CA ALA A 1209 -7.23 -4.04 26.08
C ALA A 1209 -8.32 -3.27 26.86
N PRO A 1210 -8.00 -2.13 27.51
CA PRO A 1210 -8.99 -1.36 28.26
C PRO A 1210 -10.07 -0.79 27.35
N ILE A 1211 -11.32 -0.80 27.82
CA ILE A 1211 -12.45 -0.18 27.13
C ILE A 1211 -12.20 1.32 27.03
N SER A 1212 -11.87 1.80 25.84
CA SER A 1212 -11.66 3.24 25.59
C SER A 1212 -12.97 3.99 25.81
N SER A 1213 -13.00 4.87 26.81
CA SER A 1213 -14.16 5.68 27.16
C SER A 1213 -14.38 6.83 26.15
N SER A 1214 -14.77 6.47 24.93
CA SER A 1214 -15.01 7.39 23.81
C SER A 1214 -16.42 8.02 23.91
N ASP A 1215 -16.69 8.77 24.97
CA ASP A 1215 -17.96 9.48 25.13
C ASP A 1215 -17.77 10.89 25.76
N ALA A 1216 -17.02 11.73 25.04
CA ALA A 1216 -17.04 13.18 25.18
C ALA A 1216 -16.75 13.80 23.81
N GLY A 1217 -17.63 14.68 23.31
CA GLY A 1217 -17.59 15.15 21.93
C GLY A 1217 -16.36 16.01 21.60
N GLY A 1218 -15.40 15.45 20.86
CA GLY A 1218 -14.22 16.19 20.37
C GLY A 1218 -13.41 15.41 19.34
N ILE A 1219 -13.53 15.77 18.05
CA ILE A 1219 -12.79 15.11 16.97
C ILE A 1219 -11.32 15.60 16.95
N ASN A 1220 -10.50 15.02 17.83
CA ASN A 1220 -9.06 15.23 17.90
C ASN A 1220 -8.31 13.92 17.64
N TYR A 1221 -8.02 13.63 16.37
CA TYR A 1221 -6.99 12.65 16.02
C TYR A 1221 -5.61 13.24 16.36
N VAL A 1222 -5.07 12.85 17.52
CA VAL A 1222 -3.69 13.20 17.90
C VAL A 1222 -2.73 12.47 16.96
N SER A 1223 -1.83 13.23 16.32
CA SER A 1223 -0.88 12.67 15.35
C SER A 1223 0.13 11.76 16.03
N ALA A 1224 0.11 10.47 15.70
CA ALA A 1224 1.10 9.48 16.14
C ALA A 1224 2.44 9.64 15.42
N LYS A 1225 3.07 10.82 15.56
CA LYS A 1225 4.50 11.01 15.26
C LYS A 1225 5.34 10.48 16.42
N ASN A 1226 6.54 10.01 16.09
CA ASN A 1226 7.56 9.50 17.02
C ASN A 1226 7.35 8.08 17.58
N VAL A 1227 7.15 7.09 16.70
CA VAL A 1227 7.69 5.73 16.94
C VAL A 1227 8.71 5.42 15.85
N VAL A 1228 9.95 5.91 16.04
CA VAL A 1228 11.10 5.50 15.22
C VAL A 1228 11.69 4.25 15.85
N LEU A 1229 11.33 3.08 15.35
CA LEU A 1229 12.03 1.84 15.69
C LEU A 1229 13.35 1.78 14.90
N PRO A 1230 14.50 1.52 15.56
CA PRO A 1230 15.79 1.49 14.89
C PRO A 1230 15.90 0.23 14.01
N ILE A 1231 15.81 0.41 12.69
CA ILE A 1231 16.12 -0.66 11.73
C ILE A 1231 17.62 -0.95 11.83
N ASN A 1232 17.95 -2.21 12.11
CA ASN A 1232 19.31 -2.66 12.41
C ASN A 1232 20.21 -2.57 11.16
N HIS A 1233 21.01 -1.51 11.07
CA HIS A 1233 21.92 -1.25 9.96
C HIS A 1233 23.14 -2.19 10.00
N ASN A 1234 23.00 -3.39 9.45
CA ASN A 1234 24.15 -4.22 9.06
C ASN A 1234 23.81 -5.24 7.96
N THR A 1235 24.10 -4.89 6.69
CA THR A 1235 24.60 -5.76 5.60
C THR A 1235 24.49 -5.05 4.23
N LYS A 1236 25.53 -5.17 3.39
CA LYS A 1236 25.61 -4.77 1.97
C LYS A 1236 25.42 -3.27 1.63
N ARG A 1237 26.53 -2.54 1.70
CA ARG A 1237 26.74 -1.22 1.07
C ARG A 1237 27.85 -1.34 0.01
N ILE A 1238 27.53 -1.76 -1.22
CA ILE A 1238 28.48 -1.90 -2.35
C ILE A 1238 27.75 -1.56 -3.67
N PHE A 1239 28.22 -0.52 -4.39
CA PHE A 1239 27.75 -0.01 -5.70
C PHE A 1239 26.26 0.41 -5.77
N VAL A 1240 25.85 1.46 -6.51
CA VAL A 1240 26.55 2.36 -7.45
C VAL A 1240 26.26 3.83 -7.09
N GLU A 1241 27.30 4.66 -6.96
CA GLU A 1241 27.23 6.10 -7.27
C GLU A 1241 27.90 6.31 -8.63
N SER A 1242 27.13 6.66 -9.66
CA SER A 1242 27.57 7.18 -10.97
C SER A 1242 26.35 7.34 -11.88
N ILE A 1243 26.42 8.28 -12.84
CA ILE A 1243 25.39 8.64 -13.83
C ILE A 1243 24.22 9.45 -13.24
N GLN A 1244 24.50 10.72 -12.97
CA GLN A 1244 23.51 11.79 -13.04
C GLN A 1244 24.09 12.97 -13.84
N SER A 1245 24.13 12.81 -15.17
CA SER A 1245 24.60 13.84 -16.12
C SER A 1245 24.04 13.55 -17.52
N SER A 1246 23.51 14.59 -18.18
CA SER A 1246 22.93 14.60 -19.54
C SER A 1246 21.80 13.59 -19.83
N GLY A 1247 20.61 14.11 -20.15
CA GLY A 1247 19.39 13.35 -20.48
C GLY A 1247 18.17 14.26 -20.47
#